data_AF-A0A7C3S4D6-F1
#
_entry.id   AF-A0A7C3S4D6-F1
#
_cell.length_a   1.000
_cell.length_b   1.000
_cell.length_c   1.000
_cell.angle_alpha   90.00
_cell.angle_beta   90.00
_cell.angle_gamma   90.00
#
_symmetry.space_group_name_H-M   'P 1'
#
loop_
_entity.id
_entity.type
_entity.pdbx_description
1 polymer ?
#
loop_
_entity_poly.entity_id
_entity_poly.type
_entity_poly.pdbx_seq_one_letter_code
_entity_poly.pdbx_strand_id
1 'polypeptide(L)'
;MILRKRFPIRFSAALLSIILILAATRFSLCWSNGGYSSDPSSPKYGTHDWIAEHALDWLPSEVKGLILANKNLYLYGTELPDNNRAPDGIGDTWLHHIYFDADGRLIDDSSARRANATYQQALSYMLMGDFSLAAKYAGAMTHYLSDAAVFAHVMGEKTPWGKEKHHDEYERYVNDKTSSYQSEFNGYLKFDGALEIITAYDAAVRLAYDTTFDASGRNLTCVWMDENYNWSNPTFWDRVGESLNYAVNLITDVLYTLYTEYMLSQQAPETAVVTFTASGLEEDTEGVVLIIDGVSYSCKELPLKFTWDAGSWHNYSWAAIVESTIEGKRYVWLSSTGLSSSREGLIAVPEGEGEISATFRRQFLWIFKAEGLDADVAWTVRGVAAIAPEEGIGYEVLRYSDSEILAAYWWDDGSKYRVAYEEIVESTIEGKRYVCREPPRLNITVTGPGTIVASYDVEFAVYVSAENIGKGTTNPPPGEYWVVRGSKFTVEAIPNAGYVFYEWRDTATSRDNPLTVEVNAPFSLQATFIETFDFNVSAAPSTAKTTKGMSYTFSVNVERVKGISERVSLSTSGLPQGVTASFNVVSEIPPFLSVLTITASKDAPAGTYMIAIEAKSGNLTRTAYISLTIEEPEQPWFNLILSAAIILVAVAVIAVFFKRRRR
;
A
#
# COMPACT_ATOMS: atom_id res chain seq x y z
N MET A 1 -5.92 -27.82 20.82
CA MET A 1 -5.47 -28.72 19.73
C MET A 1 -4.06 -28.28 19.33
N ILE A 2 -3.03 -29.10 19.58
CA ILE A 2 -1.62 -28.69 19.49
C ILE A 2 -1.06 -29.10 18.13
N LEU A 3 -0.59 -28.14 17.32
CA LEU A 3 0.19 -28.40 16.09
C LEU A 3 1.28 -27.34 15.92
N ARG A 4 2.43 -27.55 16.58
CA ARG A 4 3.67 -26.81 16.30
C ARG A 4 4.33 -27.39 15.05
N LYS A 5 4.39 -26.64 13.95
CA LYS A 5 5.33 -26.93 12.85
C LYS A 5 6.69 -26.30 13.18
N ARG A 6 7.71 -27.13 13.41
CA ARG A 6 9.11 -26.70 13.47
C ARG A 6 9.73 -26.84 12.08
N PHE A 7 10.40 -25.80 11.59
CA PHE A 7 11.37 -25.94 10.50
C PHE A 7 12.73 -26.36 11.10
N PRO A 8 13.52 -27.22 10.42
CA PRO A 8 14.82 -27.65 10.91
C PRO A 8 15.93 -26.64 10.55
N ILE A 9 16.73 -26.26 11.54
CA ILE A 9 18.00 -25.56 11.35
C ILE A 9 19.02 -26.59 10.82
N ARG A 10 19.75 -26.24 9.76
CA ARG A 10 20.84 -27.08 9.23
C ARG A 10 22.11 -26.88 10.03
N PHE A 11 22.44 -27.83 10.91
CA PHE A 11 23.81 -28.04 11.36
C PHE A 11 24.50 -29.04 10.43
N SER A 12 25.58 -28.62 9.78
CA SER A 12 26.36 -29.42 8.84
C SER A 12 27.34 -30.34 9.58
N ALA A 13 26.85 -31.45 10.12
CA ALA A 13 27.69 -32.53 10.63
C ALA A 13 27.85 -33.61 9.55
N ALA A 14 29.05 -33.72 8.96
CA ALA A 14 29.41 -34.78 8.04
C ALA A 14 30.37 -35.75 8.75
N LEU A 15 29.89 -36.97 9.05
CA LEU A 15 30.69 -38.02 9.68
C LEU A 15 30.49 -39.36 8.97
N LEU A 16 31.63 -40.01 8.68
CA LEU A 16 31.84 -41.44 8.37
C LEU A 16 30.95 -42.15 7.34
N SER A 17 31.61 -42.73 6.33
CA SER A 17 31.19 -43.98 5.69
C SER A 17 32.42 -44.71 5.12
N ILE A 18 32.83 -45.80 5.75
CA ILE A 18 33.90 -46.70 5.29
C ILE A 18 33.25 -47.97 4.73
N ILE A 19 33.57 -48.37 3.50
CA ILE A 19 33.41 -49.74 3.00
C ILE A 19 34.65 -50.13 2.19
N LEU A 20 35.10 -51.37 2.37
CA LEU A 20 36.38 -51.90 1.92
C LEU A 20 36.17 -53.23 1.18
N ILE A 21 36.74 -53.40 -0.02
CA ILE A 21 36.85 -54.70 -0.72
C ILE A 21 38.21 -54.80 -1.42
N LEU A 22 38.95 -55.88 -1.17
CA LEU A 22 40.23 -56.21 -1.81
C LEU A 22 40.05 -57.02 -3.10
N ALA A 23 41.02 -56.87 -4.02
CA ALA A 23 41.48 -57.94 -4.91
C ALA A 23 43.00 -57.75 -5.15
N ALA A 24 43.77 -58.84 -5.31
CA ALA A 24 45.20 -58.84 -4.99
C ALA A 24 46.13 -59.18 -6.16
N THR A 25 47.32 -58.55 -6.19
CA THR A 25 48.60 -59.14 -6.64
C THR A 25 49.79 -58.57 -5.85
N ARG A 26 50.85 -59.38 -5.75
CA ARG A 26 52.14 -59.24 -5.02
C ARG A 26 53.17 -58.37 -5.82
N PHE A 27 54.26 -57.77 -5.32
CA PHE A 27 54.91 -57.58 -4.00
C PHE A 27 55.78 -56.30 -4.02
N SER A 28 55.87 -55.55 -2.91
CA SER A 28 57.08 -54.89 -2.36
C SER A 28 56.87 -54.71 -0.85
N LEU A 29 57.93 -54.52 -0.07
CA LEU A 29 57.87 -54.34 1.40
C LEU A 29 58.05 -52.86 1.76
N CYS A 30 57.53 -52.46 2.92
CA CYS A 30 57.66 -51.11 3.48
C CYS A 30 58.96 -50.96 4.27
N TRP A 31 59.25 -49.74 4.76
CA TRP A 31 60.35 -49.53 5.69
C TRP A 31 60.15 -50.43 6.93
N SER A 32 61.25 -50.72 7.62
CA SER A 32 61.22 -51.35 8.93
C SER A 32 62.17 -50.61 9.85
N ASN A 33 61.59 -49.90 10.82
CA ASN A 33 62.29 -49.17 11.89
C ASN A 33 63.02 -50.10 12.90
N GLY A 34 63.82 -51.07 12.44
CA GLY A 34 64.40 -52.11 13.30
C GLY A 34 63.39 -53.11 13.90
N GLY A 35 62.09 -52.90 13.62
CA GLY A 35 60.96 -53.73 14.04
C GLY A 35 60.16 -53.12 15.19
N TYR A 36 58.84 -53.34 15.20
CA TYR A 36 57.89 -52.76 16.15
C TYR A 36 57.95 -53.36 17.57
N SER A 37 57.52 -52.56 18.54
CA SER A 37 57.49 -52.82 19.99
C SER A 37 56.11 -53.25 20.48
N SER A 38 56.11 -54.18 21.44
CA SER A 38 54.91 -54.59 22.16
C SER A 38 54.62 -53.72 23.40
N ASP A 39 55.58 -52.88 23.80
CA ASP A 39 55.51 -52.03 24.99
C ASP A 39 55.75 -50.55 24.60
N PRO A 40 54.70 -49.70 24.59
CA PRO A 40 54.81 -48.28 24.30
C PRO A 40 55.69 -47.48 25.28
N SER A 41 56.05 -48.05 26.44
CA SER A 41 56.93 -47.41 27.41
C SER A 41 58.41 -47.67 27.14
N SER A 42 58.75 -48.59 26.23
CA SER A 42 60.12 -48.95 25.85
C SER A 42 60.22 -49.23 24.34
N PRO A 43 60.04 -48.21 23.48
CA PRO A 43 60.17 -48.35 22.03
C PRO A 43 61.57 -48.84 21.60
N LYS A 44 61.64 -49.46 20.43
CA LYS A 44 62.87 -49.98 19.83
C LYS A 44 63.44 -48.93 18.91
N TYR A 45 64.53 -48.33 19.36
CA TYR A 45 65.19 -47.26 18.64
C TYR A 45 65.70 -47.70 17.26
N GLY A 46 65.17 -47.10 16.20
CA GLY A 46 65.61 -47.23 14.82
C GLY A 46 65.79 -45.88 14.13
N THR A 47 65.79 -45.88 12.79
CA THR A 47 66.05 -44.66 12.02
C THR A 47 64.93 -43.62 12.16
N HIS A 48 63.67 -44.04 12.21
CA HIS A 48 62.57 -43.08 12.38
C HIS A 48 62.65 -42.39 13.73
N ASP A 49 62.98 -43.14 14.80
CA ASP A 49 63.24 -42.56 16.13
C ASP A 49 64.41 -41.56 16.07
N TRP A 50 65.48 -41.92 15.35
CA TRP A 50 66.66 -41.07 15.21
C TRP A 50 66.34 -39.72 14.54
N ILE A 51 65.60 -39.74 13.43
CA ILE A 51 65.16 -38.52 12.73
C ILE A 51 64.20 -37.72 13.62
N ALA A 52 63.19 -38.39 14.19
CA ALA A 52 62.15 -37.76 15.00
C ALA A 52 62.69 -37.16 16.30
N GLU A 53 63.66 -37.80 16.96
CA GLU A 53 64.29 -37.28 18.18
C GLU A 53 65.20 -36.10 17.87
N HIS A 54 66.03 -36.16 16.82
CA HIS A 54 66.92 -35.05 16.47
C HIS A 54 66.18 -33.80 16.00
N ALA A 55 64.97 -33.93 15.46
CA ALA A 55 64.13 -32.75 15.16
C ALA A 55 63.75 -31.98 16.44
N LEU A 56 63.71 -32.65 17.60
CA LEU A 56 63.49 -31.99 18.88
C LEU A 56 64.73 -31.19 19.35
N ASP A 57 65.93 -31.42 18.83
CA ASP A 57 67.12 -30.68 19.28
C ASP A 57 67.04 -29.19 18.94
N TRP A 58 66.53 -28.86 17.75
CA TRP A 58 66.47 -27.49 17.23
C TRP A 58 65.23 -26.70 17.66
N LEU A 59 64.20 -27.37 18.18
CA LEU A 59 63.02 -26.72 18.74
C LEU A 59 63.32 -25.95 20.05
N PRO A 60 62.68 -24.78 20.28
CA PRO A 60 62.70 -24.08 21.56
C PRO A 60 62.15 -24.95 22.71
N SER A 61 62.59 -24.68 23.95
CA SER A 61 62.22 -25.45 25.15
C SER A 61 60.71 -25.53 25.37
N GLU A 62 60.01 -24.44 25.07
CA GLU A 62 58.58 -24.25 25.28
C GLU A 62 57.77 -25.08 24.28
N VAL A 63 58.30 -25.21 23.06
CA VAL A 63 57.70 -25.95 21.94
C VAL A 63 57.83 -27.45 22.15
N LYS A 64 59.06 -27.93 22.42
CA LYS A 64 59.32 -29.37 22.58
C LYS A 64 58.93 -29.95 23.93
N GLY A 65 58.65 -29.11 24.94
CA GLY A 65 58.34 -29.57 26.30
C GLY A 65 57.18 -30.56 26.37
N LEU A 66 56.13 -30.38 25.56
CA LEU A 66 54.97 -31.28 25.50
C LEU A 66 55.31 -32.66 24.93
N ILE A 67 56.20 -32.71 23.94
CA ILE A 67 56.66 -33.96 23.29
C ILE A 67 57.68 -34.66 24.19
N LEU A 68 58.65 -33.93 24.75
CA LEU A 68 59.66 -34.50 25.67
C LEU A 68 59.03 -35.12 26.92
N ALA A 69 57.95 -34.53 27.45
CA ALA A 69 57.20 -35.12 28.56
C ALA A 69 56.56 -36.48 28.22
N ASN A 70 56.34 -36.75 26.94
CA ASN A 70 55.69 -37.96 26.41
C ASN A 70 56.60 -38.71 25.42
N LYS A 71 57.92 -38.55 25.54
CA LYS A 71 58.91 -38.96 24.53
C LYS A 71 58.77 -40.42 24.09
N ASN A 72 58.56 -41.34 25.02
CA ASN A 72 58.45 -42.76 24.68
C ASN A 72 57.20 -43.06 23.84
N LEU A 73 56.11 -42.29 24.01
CA LEU A 73 54.91 -42.40 23.16
C LEU A 73 55.10 -41.75 21.79
N TYR A 74 55.88 -40.67 21.69
CA TYR A 74 56.28 -40.06 20.42
C TYR A 74 57.13 -41.03 19.59
N LEU A 75 58.19 -41.59 20.19
CA LEU A 75 59.02 -42.63 19.58
C LEU A 75 58.21 -43.89 19.23
N TYR A 76 57.40 -44.42 20.15
CA TYR A 76 56.48 -45.52 19.83
C TYR A 76 55.53 -45.19 18.66
N GLY A 77 55.11 -43.94 18.53
CA GLY A 77 54.32 -43.45 17.40
C GLY A 77 55.02 -43.61 16.05
N THR A 78 56.35 -43.49 16.00
CA THR A 78 57.13 -43.68 14.77
C THR A 78 57.24 -45.14 14.33
N GLU A 79 56.86 -46.11 15.16
CA GLU A 79 56.83 -47.53 14.79
C GLU A 79 55.48 -47.98 14.19
N LEU A 80 54.42 -47.17 14.35
CA LEU A 80 53.04 -47.64 14.14
C LEU A 80 52.62 -47.84 12.68
N PRO A 81 53.00 -47.00 11.71
CA PRO A 81 52.62 -47.20 10.31
C PRO A 81 53.12 -48.54 9.72
N ASP A 82 54.35 -48.95 10.02
CA ASP A 82 54.92 -50.25 9.64
C ASP A 82 54.21 -51.46 10.30
N ASN A 83 53.47 -51.22 11.39
CA ASN A 83 52.87 -52.28 12.18
C ASN A 83 51.42 -52.56 11.71
N ASN A 84 51.24 -53.53 10.81
CA ASN A 84 49.91 -53.97 10.35
C ASN A 84 48.96 -54.55 11.43
N ARG A 85 49.36 -54.52 12.72
CA ARG A 85 48.55 -54.85 13.90
C ARG A 85 48.35 -53.66 14.84
N ALA A 86 48.69 -52.44 14.43
CA ALA A 86 48.45 -51.22 15.19
C ALA A 86 46.96 -51.12 15.58
N PRO A 87 46.63 -51.01 16.89
CA PRO A 87 45.27 -51.24 17.40
C PRO A 87 44.25 -50.14 17.03
N ASP A 88 44.71 -49.04 16.45
CA ASP A 88 43.98 -47.81 16.12
C ASP A 88 43.91 -47.52 14.61
N GLY A 89 44.41 -48.44 13.77
CA GLY A 89 44.30 -48.33 12.31
C GLY A 89 45.34 -47.43 11.64
N ILE A 90 46.38 -47.01 12.37
CA ILE A 90 47.56 -46.30 11.82
C ILE A 90 48.43 -47.22 10.93
N GLY A 91 48.35 -48.54 11.14
CA GLY A 91 49.23 -49.56 10.56
C GLY A 91 49.00 -49.88 9.09
N ASP A 92 49.15 -48.89 8.21
CA ASP A 92 48.98 -49.03 6.77
C ASP A 92 50.30 -49.10 5.98
N THR A 93 50.88 -50.30 6.00
CA THR A 93 52.14 -50.74 5.37
C THR A 93 52.20 -50.63 3.82
N TRP A 94 51.53 -49.66 3.22
CA TRP A 94 51.29 -49.51 1.78
C TRP A 94 51.21 -48.04 1.30
N LEU A 95 51.17 -47.05 2.20
CA LEU A 95 50.93 -45.63 1.88
C LEU A 95 52.12 -44.72 2.26
N HIS A 96 53.33 -45.27 2.25
CA HIS A 96 54.56 -44.62 2.71
C HIS A 96 55.31 -43.86 1.58
N HIS A 97 54.88 -44.04 0.33
CA HIS A 97 55.53 -43.47 -0.85
C HIS A 97 54.97 -42.12 -1.29
N ILE A 98 55.80 -41.34 -2.01
CA ILE A 98 55.43 -40.11 -2.72
C ILE A 98 56.12 -40.13 -4.10
N TYR A 99 55.35 -40.03 -5.19
CA TYR A 99 55.85 -40.19 -6.56
C TYR A 99 55.59 -38.97 -7.44
N PHE A 100 56.54 -38.71 -8.36
CA PHE A 100 56.45 -37.68 -9.38
C PHE A 100 56.53 -38.27 -10.80
N ASP A 101 56.00 -37.54 -11.79
CA ASP A 101 56.27 -37.78 -13.21
C ASP A 101 57.61 -37.15 -13.64
N ALA A 102 58.02 -37.37 -14.90
CA ALA A 102 59.30 -36.88 -15.41
C ALA A 102 59.35 -35.35 -15.62
N ASP A 103 58.19 -34.67 -15.59
CA ASP A 103 58.09 -33.20 -15.61
C ASP A 103 58.06 -32.61 -14.18
N GLY A 104 58.19 -33.46 -13.14
CA GLY A 104 58.16 -33.05 -11.73
C GLY A 104 56.74 -32.86 -11.15
N ARG A 105 55.69 -33.38 -11.79
CA ARG A 105 54.32 -33.32 -11.25
C ARG A 105 54.07 -34.46 -10.28
N LEU A 106 53.45 -34.15 -9.14
CA LEU A 106 53.03 -35.12 -8.14
C LEU A 106 51.96 -36.07 -8.72
N ILE A 107 52.22 -37.39 -8.70
CA ILE A 107 51.32 -38.44 -9.21
C ILE A 107 50.86 -39.44 -8.13
N ASP A 108 51.57 -39.51 -7.00
CA ASP A 108 51.11 -40.21 -5.79
C ASP A 108 51.61 -39.44 -4.56
N ASP A 109 50.70 -39.10 -3.66
CA ASP A 109 50.90 -38.23 -2.49
C ASP A 109 50.46 -38.95 -1.20
N SER A 110 50.48 -40.28 -1.22
CA SER A 110 49.95 -41.12 -0.15
C SER A 110 50.57 -40.83 1.21
N SER A 111 51.90 -40.75 1.31
CA SER A 111 52.56 -40.46 2.59
C SER A 111 52.30 -39.02 3.06
N ALA A 112 52.30 -38.04 2.15
CA ALA A 112 52.00 -36.64 2.49
C ALA A 112 50.58 -36.46 3.06
N ARG A 113 49.59 -37.18 2.53
CA ARG A 113 48.23 -37.22 3.11
C ARG A 113 48.21 -37.87 4.49
N ARG A 114 48.99 -38.92 4.71
CA ARG A 114 49.08 -39.62 6.00
C ARG A 114 49.77 -38.79 7.07
N ALA A 115 50.87 -38.11 6.72
CA ALA A 115 51.52 -37.09 7.53
C ALA A 115 50.52 -36.00 7.94
N ASN A 116 49.76 -35.43 7.00
CA ASN A 116 48.77 -34.40 7.33
C ASN A 116 47.60 -34.93 8.19
N ALA A 117 47.12 -36.15 7.94
CA ALA A 117 46.05 -36.74 8.76
C ALA A 117 46.49 -36.95 10.22
N THR A 118 47.72 -37.45 10.43
CA THR A 118 48.29 -37.66 11.75
C THR A 118 48.69 -36.36 12.45
N TYR A 119 49.14 -35.34 11.72
CA TYR A 119 49.26 -33.96 12.21
C TYR A 119 47.93 -33.43 12.78
N GLN A 120 46.83 -33.55 12.03
CA GLN A 120 45.51 -33.07 12.46
C GLN A 120 44.98 -33.84 13.67
N GLN A 121 45.29 -35.13 13.78
CA GLN A 121 45.03 -35.92 14.99
C GLN A 121 45.86 -35.41 16.17
N ALA A 122 47.15 -35.18 16.00
CA ALA A 122 48.02 -34.63 17.04
C ALA A 122 47.50 -33.29 17.57
N LEU A 123 47.18 -32.34 16.68
CA LEU A 123 46.60 -31.04 17.04
C LEU A 123 45.29 -31.23 17.82
N SER A 124 44.39 -32.08 17.32
CA SER A 124 43.11 -32.36 18.00
C SER A 124 43.30 -32.88 19.43
N TYR A 125 44.29 -33.73 19.68
CA TYR A 125 44.61 -34.22 21.02
C TYR A 125 45.26 -33.14 21.90
N MET A 126 46.09 -32.25 21.35
CA MET A 126 46.60 -31.08 22.09
C MET A 126 45.45 -30.16 22.52
N LEU A 127 44.49 -29.87 21.63
CA LEU A 127 43.29 -29.08 21.93
C LEU A 127 42.43 -29.70 23.04
N MET A 128 42.36 -31.04 23.11
CA MET A 128 41.67 -31.77 24.18
C MET A 128 42.50 -31.92 25.47
N GLY A 129 43.76 -31.48 25.48
CA GLY A 129 44.69 -31.63 26.61
C GLY A 129 45.27 -33.04 26.79
N ASP A 130 45.06 -33.95 25.84
CA ASP A 130 45.64 -35.30 25.85
C ASP A 130 47.02 -35.28 25.15
N PHE A 131 48.01 -34.75 25.86
CA PHE A 131 49.38 -34.66 25.34
C PHE A 131 50.03 -36.04 25.12
N SER A 132 49.50 -37.10 25.74
CA SER A 132 49.98 -38.48 25.55
C SER A 132 49.65 -38.98 24.14
N LEU A 133 48.38 -38.83 23.73
CA LEU A 133 47.95 -39.17 22.38
C LEU A 133 48.49 -38.16 21.35
N ALA A 134 48.56 -36.87 21.68
CA ALA A 134 49.17 -35.87 20.79
C ALA A 134 50.61 -36.24 20.41
N ALA A 135 51.45 -36.58 21.39
CA ALA A 135 52.83 -37.00 21.16
C ALA A 135 52.90 -38.25 20.27
N LYS A 136 52.08 -39.27 20.53
CA LYS A 136 52.00 -40.47 19.69
C LYS A 136 51.63 -40.16 18.23
N TYR A 137 50.63 -39.31 17.99
CA TYR A 137 50.24 -38.95 16.62
C TYR A 137 51.24 -38.02 15.93
N ALA A 138 51.95 -37.17 16.68
CA ALA A 138 53.10 -36.43 16.16
C ALA A 138 54.23 -37.38 15.74
N GLY A 139 54.49 -38.45 16.51
CA GLY A 139 55.41 -39.51 16.11
C GLY A 139 55.02 -40.19 14.79
N ALA A 140 53.77 -40.62 14.68
CA ALA A 140 53.25 -41.21 13.44
C ALA A 140 53.33 -40.23 12.24
N MET A 141 53.13 -38.93 12.46
CA MET A 141 53.37 -37.90 11.45
C MET A 141 54.84 -37.83 11.01
N THR A 142 55.79 -37.83 11.95
CA THR A 142 57.22 -37.84 11.61
C THR A 142 57.65 -39.09 10.84
N HIS A 143 56.98 -40.23 11.06
CA HIS A 143 57.22 -41.44 10.28
C HIS A 143 56.99 -41.21 8.78
N TYR A 144 55.78 -40.76 8.42
CA TYR A 144 55.38 -40.54 7.03
C TYR A 144 56.21 -39.44 6.34
N LEU A 145 56.70 -38.44 7.08
CA LEU A 145 57.71 -37.52 6.53
C LEU A 145 59.03 -38.25 6.27
N SER A 146 59.53 -39.01 7.24
CA SER A 146 60.86 -39.65 7.17
C SER A 146 60.98 -40.66 6.02
N ASP A 147 59.90 -41.39 5.67
CA ASP A 147 59.90 -42.30 4.51
C ASP A 147 60.40 -41.59 3.24
N ALA A 148 59.99 -40.34 3.03
CA ALA A 148 60.35 -39.53 1.86
C ALA A 148 61.85 -39.16 1.80
N ALA A 149 62.63 -39.38 2.86
CA ALA A 149 64.09 -39.24 2.86
C ALA A 149 64.81 -40.41 2.15
N VAL A 150 64.10 -41.53 1.94
CA VAL A 150 64.66 -42.77 1.39
C VAL A 150 64.34 -42.87 -0.09
N PHE A 151 65.37 -43.03 -0.94
CA PHE A 151 65.20 -43.04 -2.40
C PHE A 151 64.21 -44.10 -2.91
N ALA A 152 64.11 -45.23 -2.21
CA ALA A 152 63.18 -46.32 -2.53
C ALA A 152 61.70 -45.93 -2.37
N HIS A 153 61.35 -44.98 -1.49
CA HIS A 153 59.96 -44.54 -1.28
C HIS A 153 59.52 -43.44 -2.26
N VAL A 154 60.43 -42.96 -3.10
CA VAL A 154 60.14 -42.00 -4.18
C VAL A 154 60.37 -42.56 -5.59
N MET A 155 60.61 -43.88 -5.69
CA MET A 155 60.63 -44.64 -6.94
C MET A 155 59.77 -45.89 -6.83
N GLY A 156 59.46 -46.53 -7.95
CA GLY A 156 58.54 -47.67 -7.97
C GLY A 156 57.92 -47.92 -9.34
N GLU A 157 57.18 -49.02 -9.50
CA GLU A 157 56.57 -49.45 -10.77
C GLU A 157 55.64 -48.41 -11.43
N LYS A 158 55.11 -47.44 -10.66
CA LYS A 158 54.27 -46.34 -11.15
C LYS A 158 55.08 -45.15 -11.71
N THR A 159 56.37 -45.09 -11.45
CA THR A 159 57.24 -43.95 -11.79
C THR A 159 57.92 -44.14 -13.15
N PRO A 160 58.32 -43.05 -13.85
CA PRO A 160 59.00 -43.14 -15.15
C PRO A 160 60.32 -43.92 -15.13
N TRP A 161 60.99 -43.96 -13.98
CA TRP A 161 62.27 -44.65 -13.75
C TRP A 161 62.12 -46.07 -13.20
N GLY A 162 60.89 -46.49 -12.88
CA GLY A 162 60.58 -47.86 -12.49
C GLY A 162 60.98 -48.20 -11.06
N LYS A 163 61.04 -49.51 -10.79
CA LYS A 163 61.19 -50.10 -9.46
C LYS A 163 62.63 -50.06 -8.96
N GLU A 164 62.77 -49.74 -7.68
CA GLU A 164 63.95 -49.87 -6.83
C GLU A 164 64.57 -51.28 -6.88
N LYS A 165 65.90 -51.37 -6.66
CA LYS A 165 66.65 -52.62 -6.57
C LYS A 165 67.22 -52.88 -5.18
N HIS A 166 67.54 -51.83 -4.41
CA HIS A 166 68.30 -51.92 -3.16
C HIS A 166 67.54 -51.39 -1.92
N HIS A 167 66.24 -51.69 -1.83
CA HIS A 167 65.35 -51.19 -0.77
C HIS A 167 65.71 -51.75 0.61
N ASP A 168 65.45 -53.05 0.84
CA ASP A 168 65.68 -53.75 2.12
C ASP A 168 67.15 -53.65 2.59
N GLU A 169 68.12 -53.61 1.67
CA GLU A 169 69.55 -53.51 1.99
C GLU A 169 69.91 -52.10 2.50
N TYR A 170 69.39 -51.05 1.85
CA TYR A 170 69.67 -49.67 2.24
C TYR A 170 69.14 -49.40 3.64
N GLU A 171 67.86 -49.69 3.86
CA GLU A 171 67.18 -49.38 5.11
C GLU A 171 67.78 -50.13 6.29
N ARG A 172 68.17 -51.40 6.10
CA ARG A 172 68.87 -52.18 7.13
C ARG A 172 70.22 -51.57 7.46
N TYR A 173 70.99 -51.16 6.45
CA TYR A 173 72.31 -50.55 6.67
C TYR A 173 72.21 -49.21 7.40
N VAL A 174 71.27 -48.34 7.01
CA VAL A 174 71.03 -47.07 7.72
C VAL A 174 70.58 -47.35 9.14
N ASN A 175 69.62 -48.26 9.35
CA ASN A 175 69.13 -48.63 10.68
C ASN A 175 70.23 -49.17 11.61
N ASP A 176 71.13 -50.01 11.11
CA ASP A 176 72.28 -50.50 11.90
C ASP A 176 73.15 -49.31 12.41
N LYS A 177 73.22 -48.22 11.63
CA LYS A 177 73.96 -46.99 11.98
C LYS A 177 73.18 -46.01 12.87
N THR A 178 71.84 -46.00 12.80
CA THR A 178 70.96 -45.06 13.52
C THR A 178 70.19 -45.70 14.68
N SER A 179 70.44 -46.98 14.97
CA SER A 179 69.88 -47.77 16.10
C SER A 179 70.18 -47.23 17.51
N SER A 180 70.82 -46.06 17.63
CA SER A 180 70.90 -45.27 18.85
C SER A 180 71.00 -43.79 18.50
N TYR A 181 70.60 -42.91 19.42
CA TYR A 181 70.73 -41.45 19.31
C TYR A 181 72.15 -40.96 18.94
N GLN A 182 73.19 -41.73 19.29
CA GLN A 182 74.54 -41.50 18.80
C GLN A 182 74.81 -42.38 17.58
N SER A 183 74.93 -41.74 16.42
CA SER A 183 75.14 -42.32 15.09
C SER A 183 76.35 -41.68 14.40
N GLU A 184 76.92 -42.39 13.43
CA GLU A 184 77.87 -41.83 12.47
C GLU A 184 77.23 -40.70 11.62
N PHE A 185 75.90 -40.71 11.45
CA PHE A 185 75.17 -39.67 10.71
C PHE A 185 74.97 -38.35 11.50
N ASN A 186 75.23 -38.31 12.81
CA ASN A 186 75.14 -37.06 13.59
C ASN A 186 76.07 -35.95 13.05
N GLY A 187 77.14 -36.31 12.34
CA GLY A 187 78.04 -35.34 11.70
C GLY A 187 77.42 -34.55 10.54
N TYR A 188 76.30 -35.02 9.98
CA TYR A 188 75.55 -34.33 8.92
C TYR A 188 74.46 -33.41 9.45
N LEU A 189 74.08 -33.56 10.72
CA LEU A 189 73.01 -32.78 11.33
C LEU A 189 73.42 -31.32 11.51
N LYS A 190 72.73 -30.45 10.79
CA LYS A 190 72.89 -29.01 10.79
C LYS A 190 71.54 -28.34 10.58
N PHE A 191 71.15 -27.57 11.59
CA PHE A 191 70.01 -26.66 11.52
C PHE A 191 70.22 -25.62 10.41
N ASP A 192 69.20 -25.40 9.59
CA ASP A 192 69.23 -24.40 8.51
C ASP A 192 69.24 -22.95 9.03
N GLY A 193 68.73 -22.72 10.24
CA GLY A 193 68.70 -21.44 10.93
C GLY A 193 67.33 -20.76 10.99
N ALA A 194 66.26 -21.40 10.53
CA ALA A 194 64.90 -20.88 10.54
C ALA A 194 63.91 -21.86 11.19
N LEU A 195 62.74 -21.34 11.59
CA LEU A 195 61.58 -22.17 11.92
C LEU A 195 60.45 -21.69 11.01
N GLU A 196 60.26 -22.37 9.88
CA GLU A 196 59.20 -22.05 8.92
C GLU A 196 57.83 -22.49 9.44
N ILE A 197 56.79 -21.77 9.04
CA ILE A 197 55.40 -22.24 9.17
C ILE A 197 55.07 -23.04 7.91
N ILE A 198 54.96 -24.36 8.05
CA ILE A 198 54.79 -25.31 6.95
C ILE A 198 53.84 -26.44 7.35
N THR A 199 52.99 -26.88 6.41
CA THR A 199 52.12 -28.02 6.66
C THR A 199 52.90 -29.34 6.60
N ALA A 200 52.46 -30.35 7.34
CA ALA A 200 53.02 -31.70 7.26
C ALA A 200 52.93 -32.30 5.83
N TYR A 201 51.92 -31.89 5.05
CA TYR A 201 51.77 -32.28 3.64
C TYR A 201 52.88 -31.66 2.78
N ASP A 202 53.06 -30.34 2.85
CA ASP A 202 54.03 -29.61 2.02
C ASP A 202 55.46 -30.00 2.38
N ALA A 203 55.74 -30.23 3.67
CA ALA A 203 57.03 -30.74 4.15
C ALA A 203 57.35 -32.12 3.56
N ALA A 204 56.42 -33.08 3.60
CA ALA A 204 56.60 -34.40 3.01
C ALA A 204 56.82 -34.32 1.48
N VAL A 205 56.07 -33.46 0.77
CA VAL A 205 56.22 -33.24 -0.67
C VAL A 205 57.55 -32.56 -1.01
N ARG A 206 58.01 -31.56 -0.23
CA ARG A 206 59.32 -30.90 -0.40
C ARG A 206 60.47 -31.89 -0.25
N LEU A 207 60.43 -32.73 0.79
CA LEU A 207 61.44 -33.76 1.03
C LEU A 207 61.45 -34.79 -0.11
N ALA A 208 60.29 -35.33 -0.50
CA ALA A 208 60.19 -36.30 -1.58
C ALA A 208 60.69 -35.73 -2.92
N TYR A 209 60.43 -34.45 -3.20
CA TYR A 209 60.91 -33.79 -4.41
C TYR A 209 62.44 -33.70 -4.44
N ASP A 210 63.08 -33.32 -3.32
CA ASP A 210 64.55 -33.34 -3.24
C ASP A 210 65.10 -34.76 -3.38
N THR A 211 64.55 -35.74 -2.66
CA THR A 211 65.00 -37.14 -2.75
C THR A 211 64.86 -37.69 -4.19
N THR A 212 63.81 -37.28 -4.92
CA THR A 212 63.59 -37.68 -6.31
C THR A 212 64.59 -37.02 -7.26
N PHE A 213 64.67 -35.69 -7.25
CA PHE A 213 65.32 -34.91 -8.31
C PHE A 213 66.68 -34.30 -7.94
N ASP A 214 67.08 -34.34 -6.67
CA ASP A 214 68.22 -33.63 -6.09
C ASP A 214 68.17 -32.12 -6.39
N ALA A 215 67.48 -31.37 -5.54
CA ALA A 215 67.26 -29.93 -5.72
C ALA A 215 68.56 -29.11 -5.64
N SER A 216 69.66 -29.71 -5.19
CA SER A 216 71.00 -29.10 -5.27
C SER A 216 71.57 -29.05 -6.69
N GLY A 217 70.99 -29.79 -7.64
CA GLY A 217 71.40 -29.80 -9.05
C GLY A 217 72.71 -30.58 -9.33
N ARG A 218 73.18 -31.40 -8.38
CA ARG A 218 74.33 -32.29 -8.58
C ARG A 218 73.96 -33.58 -9.33
N ASN A 219 72.66 -33.79 -9.60
CA ASN A 219 72.09 -34.95 -10.27
C ASN A 219 72.27 -36.26 -9.47
N LEU A 220 72.23 -36.16 -8.13
CA LEU A 220 72.24 -37.27 -7.19
C LEU A 220 70.80 -37.74 -6.87
N THR A 221 70.05 -38.01 -7.94
CA THR A 221 68.62 -38.38 -7.94
C THR A 221 68.35 -39.73 -7.26
N CYS A 222 67.08 -40.06 -7.02
CA CYS A 222 66.70 -41.38 -6.52
C CYS A 222 67.19 -42.54 -7.42
N VAL A 223 67.19 -42.32 -8.74
CA VAL A 223 67.73 -43.25 -9.74
C VAL A 223 69.25 -43.38 -9.60
N TRP A 224 69.96 -42.26 -9.43
CA TRP A 224 71.40 -42.28 -9.21
C TRP A 224 71.76 -43.05 -7.94
N MET A 225 70.99 -42.88 -6.86
CA MET A 225 71.15 -43.62 -5.60
C MET A 225 70.97 -45.14 -5.81
N ASP A 226 69.91 -45.58 -6.49
CA ASP A 226 69.69 -47.01 -6.76
C ASP A 226 70.75 -47.62 -7.69
N GLU A 227 71.22 -46.88 -8.69
CA GLU A 227 72.26 -47.36 -9.62
C GLU A 227 73.68 -47.34 -9.04
N ASN A 228 73.95 -46.46 -8.06
CA ASN A 228 75.27 -46.27 -7.44
C ASN A 228 75.31 -46.75 -5.98
N TYR A 229 74.43 -47.67 -5.60
CA TYR A 229 74.33 -48.26 -4.26
C TYR A 229 75.66 -48.87 -3.78
N ASN A 230 76.44 -48.07 -3.06
CA ASN A 230 77.81 -48.40 -2.66
C ASN A 230 78.25 -47.58 -1.45
N TRP A 231 78.21 -48.18 -0.27
CA TRP A 231 78.62 -47.55 1.00
C TRP A 231 80.10 -47.17 1.10
N SER A 232 80.96 -47.59 0.15
CA SER A 232 82.36 -47.14 0.05
C SER A 232 82.53 -45.92 -0.88
N ASN A 233 81.47 -45.45 -1.53
CA ASN A 233 81.47 -44.22 -2.31
C ASN A 233 81.13 -43.02 -1.39
N PRO A 234 82.05 -42.06 -1.18
CA PRO A 234 81.78 -40.91 -0.31
C PRO A 234 80.60 -40.08 -0.79
N THR A 235 80.40 -39.91 -2.11
CA THR A 235 79.24 -39.17 -2.64
C THR A 235 77.91 -39.84 -2.32
N PHE A 236 77.87 -41.17 -2.29
CA PHE A 236 76.66 -41.91 -1.90
C PHE A 236 76.39 -41.72 -0.40
N TRP A 237 77.42 -41.92 0.43
CA TRP A 237 77.36 -41.72 1.88
C TRP A 237 76.94 -40.29 2.26
N ASP A 238 77.52 -39.27 1.63
CA ASP A 238 77.18 -37.86 1.85
C ASP A 238 75.71 -37.59 1.48
N ARG A 239 75.22 -38.11 0.35
CA ARG A 239 73.81 -37.91 -0.07
C ARG A 239 72.80 -38.53 0.91
N VAL A 240 73.14 -39.66 1.55
CA VAL A 240 72.34 -40.23 2.65
C VAL A 240 72.28 -39.27 3.83
N GLY A 241 73.42 -38.78 4.29
CA GLY A 241 73.50 -37.83 5.41
C GLY A 241 72.76 -36.52 5.14
N GLU A 242 72.83 -36.00 3.91
CA GLU A 242 72.09 -34.82 3.47
C GLU A 242 70.57 -35.03 3.50
N SER A 243 70.08 -36.15 2.98
CA SER A 243 68.63 -36.46 2.97
C SER A 243 68.08 -36.62 4.38
N LEU A 244 68.81 -37.34 5.24
CA LEU A 244 68.49 -37.46 6.67
C LEU A 244 68.47 -36.09 7.36
N ASN A 245 69.46 -35.22 7.11
CA ASN A 245 69.49 -33.87 7.67
C ASN A 245 68.30 -33.01 7.18
N TYR A 246 67.90 -33.13 5.91
CA TYR A 246 66.78 -32.36 5.38
C TYR A 246 65.44 -32.80 5.98
N ALA A 247 65.27 -34.11 6.20
CA ALA A 247 64.12 -34.64 6.93
C ALA A 247 64.03 -34.10 8.36
N VAL A 248 65.15 -34.05 9.09
CA VAL A 248 65.19 -33.49 10.46
C VAL A 248 64.80 -32.01 10.48
N ASN A 249 65.27 -31.18 9.53
CA ASN A 249 64.89 -29.76 9.45
C ASN A 249 63.38 -29.61 9.15
N LEU A 250 62.86 -30.27 8.12
CA LEU A 250 61.45 -30.19 7.76
C LEU A 250 60.50 -30.71 8.86
N ILE A 251 60.89 -31.75 9.60
CA ILE A 251 60.14 -32.23 10.76
C ILE A 251 60.19 -31.20 11.91
N THR A 252 61.32 -30.51 12.09
CA THR A 252 61.44 -29.40 13.07
C THR A 252 60.40 -28.30 12.76
N ASP A 253 60.31 -27.83 11.51
CA ASP A 253 59.34 -26.81 11.09
C ASP A 253 57.88 -27.23 11.30
N VAL A 254 57.54 -28.49 10.96
CA VAL A 254 56.18 -29.02 11.13
C VAL A 254 55.79 -29.11 12.61
N LEU A 255 56.72 -29.52 13.47
CA LEU A 255 56.49 -29.56 14.93
C LEU A 255 56.37 -28.16 15.54
N TYR A 256 57.11 -27.18 15.03
CA TYR A 256 56.95 -25.77 15.39
C TYR A 256 55.60 -25.20 14.94
N THR A 257 55.16 -25.55 13.73
CA THR A 257 53.85 -25.18 13.18
C THR A 257 52.71 -25.75 14.04
N LEU A 258 52.79 -27.04 14.39
CA LEU A 258 51.83 -27.74 15.26
C LEU A 258 51.63 -27.03 16.61
N TYR A 259 52.73 -26.63 17.25
CA TYR A 259 52.69 -25.89 18.51
C TYR A 259 52.14 -24.47 18.34
N THR A 260 52.48 -23.79 17.24
CA THR A 260 52.01 -22.43 16.94
C THR A 260 50.49 -22.40 16.75
N GLU A 261 49.94 -23.34 15.98
CA GLU A 261 48.49 -23.49 15.80
C GLU A 261 47.78 -23.81 17.13
N TYR A 262 48.36 -24.69 17.96
CA TYR A 262 47.86 -24.94 19.31
C TYR A 262 47.86 -23.66 20.17
N MET A 263 48.94 -22.88 20.20
CA MET A 263 48.99 -21.67 21.02
C MET A 263 48.00 -20.59 20.56
N LEU A 264 47.82 -20.42 19.25
CA LEU A 264 46.82 -19.50 18.69
C LEU A 264 45.39 -19.90 19.09
N SER A 265 45.09 -21.20 19.11
CA SER A 265 43.76 -21.72 19.47
C SER A 265 43.38 -21.54 20.95
N GLN A 266 44.36 -21.31 21.84
CA GLN A 266 44.15 -21.11 23.28
C GLN A 266 43.89 -19.64 23.65
N GLN A 267 43.97 -18.72 22.69
CA GLN A 267 43.66 -17.32 22.92
C GLN A 267 42.13 -17.12 22.95
N ALA A 268 41.62 -16.47 24.00
CA ALA A 268 40.20 -16.14 24.08
C ALA A 268 39.80 -15.21 22.91
N PRO A 269 38.62 -15.40 22.30
CA PRO A 269 38.15 -14.48 21.26
C PRO A 269 38.03 -13.07 21.84
N GLU A 270 38.52 -12.09 21.09
CA GLU A 270 38.31 -10.69 21.42
C GLU A 270 36.80 -10.39 21.37
N THR A 271 36.28 -9.67 22.37
CA THR A 271 34.85 -9.34 22.44
C THR A 271 34.66 -7.83 22.30
N ALA A 272 33.56 -7.48 21.64
CA ALA A 272 33.28 -6.13 21.16
C ALA A 272 31.87 -5.72 21.59
N VAL A 273 31.69 -4.44 21.91
CA VAL A 273 30.39 -3.89 22.31
C VAL A 273 29.74 -3.22 21.11
N VAL A 274 28.63 -3.77 20.65
CA VAL A 274 27.77 -3.15 19.63
C VAL A 274 26.60 -2.45 20.32
N THR A 275 26.49 -1.14 20.12
CA THR A 275 25.40 -0.30 20.66
C THR A 275 24.37 -0.02 19.57
N PHE A 276 23.08 -0.17 19.88
CA PHE A 276 21.98 0.24 19.02
C PHE A 276 21.27 1.45 19.63
N THR A 277 21.16 2.54 18.87
CA THR A 277 20.55 3.81 19.31
C THR A 277 19.48 4.26 18.30
N ALA A 278 18.54 5.09 18.75
CA ALA A 278 17.55 5.71 17.88
C ALA A 278 17.32 7.17 18.25
N SER A 279 16.97 7.97 17.26
CA SER A 279 16.64 9.39 17.40
C SER A 279 15.34 9.73 16.66
N GLY A 280 14.68 10.81 17.07
CA GLY A 280 13.41 11.26 16.51
C GLY A 280 12.16 10.50 16.98
N LEU A 281 12.34 9.49 17.84
CA LEU A 281 11.28 8.82 18.61
C LEU A 281 11.02 9.57 19.94
N GLU A 282 9.80 9.49 20.48
CA GLU A 282 9.42 10.13 21.75
C GLU A 282 8.74 9.13 22.71
N GLU A 283 8.39 9.55 23.93
CA GLU A 283 7.88 8.69 25.02
C GLU A 283 6.52 8.01 24.73
N ASP A 284 5.76 8.57 23.79
CA ASP A 284 4.46 8.10 23.33
C ASP A 284 4.53 6.95 22.33
N THR A 285 5.74 6.55 21.91
CA THR A 285 5.97 5.39 21.02
C THR A 285 5.55 4.06 21.65
N GLU A 286 4.98 3.19 20.82
CA GLU A 286 4.58 1.84 21.22
C GLU A 286 4.98 0.75 20.21
N GLY A 287 4.92 -0.51 20.67
CA GLY A 287 5.27 -1.68 19.88
C GLY A 287 6.78 -1.95 19.76
N VAL A 288 7.16 -2.60 18.66
CA VAL A 288 8.53 -3.04 18.38
C VAL A 288 9.21 -1.99 17.50
N VAL A 289 10.40 -1.56 17.92
CA VAL A 289 11.24 -0.59 17.20
C VAL A 289 12.43 -1.27 16.51
N LEU A 290 12.97 -2.31 17.14
CA LEU A 290 14.17 -3.01 16.69
C LEU A 290 14.01 -4.51 16.92
N ILE A 291 14.48 -5.31 15.97
CA ILE A 291 14.64 -6.75 16.12
C ILE A 291 16.12 -7.08 15.93
N ILE A 292 16.72 -7.83 16.85
CA ILE A 292 18.08 -8.38 16.74
C ILE A 292 18.01 -9.90 16.95
N ASP A 293 18.53 -10.67 16.00
CA ASP A 293 18.55 -12.15 16.01
C ASP A 293 17.18 -12.81 16.32
N GLY A 294 16.09 -12.12 15.96
CA GLY A 294 14.71 -12.55 16.20
C GLY A 294 14.12 -12.14 17.56
N VAL A 295 14.90 -11.50 18.44
CA VAL A 295 14.41 -10.87 19.68
C VAL A 295 13.93 -9.45 19.37
N SER A 296 12.73 -9.11 19.83
CA SER A 296 12.10 -7.80 19.60
C SER A 296 12.30 -6.87 20.79
N TYR A 297 12.56 -5.59 20.52
CA TYR A 297 12.81 -4.54 21.50
C TYR A 297 11.97 -3.29 21.20
N SER A 298 11.57 -2.60 22.26
CA SER A 298 10.83 -1.34 22.25
C SER A 298 11.74 -0.10 22.32
N CYS A 299 11.21 1.09 22.06
CA CYS A 299 11.98 2.34 22.20
C CYS A 299 12.54 2.55 23.61
N LYS A 300 11.85 2.03 24.63
CA LYS A 300 12.16 2.25 26.06
C LYS A 300 13.37 1.46 26.55
N GLU A 301 13.85 0.52 25.73
CA GLU A 301 15.04 -0.29 26.01
C GLU A 301 16.30 0.27 25.33
N LEU A 302 16.15 1.27 24.45
CA LEU A 302 17.27 1.94 23.79
C LEU A 302 17.91 3.00 24.72
N PRO A 303 19.24 3.19 24.69
CA PRO A 303 20.21 2.49 23.85
C PRO A 303 20.52 1.07 24.34
N LEU A 304 20.43 0.09 23.44
CA LEU A 304 20.77 -1.30 23.73
C LEU A 304 22.27 -1.54 23.50
N LYS A 305 22.89 -2.37 24.33
CA LYS A 305 24.30 -2.78 24.20
C LYS A 305 24.42 -4.30 24.23
N PHE A 306 25.15 -4.85 23.28
CA PHE A 306 25.45 -6.27 23.18
C PHE A 306 26.96 -6.48 23.19
N THR A 307 27.44 -7.45 23.96
CA THR A 307 28.82 -7.92 23.91
C THR A 307 28.85 -9.21 23.11
N TRP A 308 29.58 -9.21 22.00
CA TRP A 308 29.68 -10.32 21.06
C TRP A 308 31.14 -10.56 20.67
N ASP A 309 31.45 -11.75 20.14
CA ASP A 309 32.78 -12.09 19.66
C ASP A 309 33.12 -11.28 18.39
N ALA A 310 34.32 -10.69 18.32
CA ALA A 310 34.78 -9.97 17.15
C ALA A 310 34.81 -10.88 15.91
N GLY A 311 34.37 -10.37 14.77
CA GLY A 311 34.19 -11.14 13.53
C GLY A 311 32.93 -12.02 13.47
N SER A 312 32.12 -12.09 14.53
CA SER A 312 30.80 -12.74 14.47
C SER A 312 29.82 -11.93 13.58
N TRP A 313 28.71 -12.56 13.22
CA TRP A 313 27.68 -11.94 12.38
C TRP A 313 26.31 -11.99 13.06
N HIS A 314 25.64 -10.84 13.17
CA HIS A 314 24.34 -10.68 13.81
C HIS A 314 23.35 -10.01 12.86
N ASN A 315 22.08 -10.41 12.91
CA ASN A 315 21.02 -9.87 12.04
C ASN A 315 20.17 -8.84 12.80
N TYR A 316 19.93 -7.68 12.20
CA TYR A 316 19.07 -6.65 12.77
C TYR A 316 18.01 -6.14 11.78
N SER A 317 16.90 -5.59 12.27
CA SER A 317 15.91 -4.85 11.48
C SER A 317 15.23 -3.78 12.34
N TRP A 318 15.34 -2.51 11.93
CA TRP A 318 14.55 -1.41 12.48
C TRP A 318 13.14 -1.43 11.89
N ALA A 319 12.12 -1.20 12.70
CA ALA A 319 10.74 -1.08 12.22
C ALA A 319 10.61 0.05 11.18
N ALA A 320 9.93 -0.21 10.06
CA ALA A 320 9.72 0.82 9.03
C ALA A 320 8.76 1.92 9.50
N ILE A 321 7.79 1.56 10.33
CA ILE A 321 6.86 2.43 11.03
C ILE A 321 6.86 2.01 12.50
N VAL A 322 6.91 2.98 13.41
CA VAL A 322 6.68 2.81 14.85
C VAL A 322 5.43 3.62 15.19
N GLU A 323 4.44 2.98 15.81
CA GLU A 323 3.16 3.60 16.14
C GLU A 323 3.29 4.50 17.38
N SER A 324 2.35 5.43 17.52
CA SER A 324 2.19 6.27 18.71
C SER A 324 0.88 5.94 19.43
N THR A 325 0.92 6.04 20.76
CA THR A 325 -0.26 6.08 21.64
C THR A 325 -1.16 7.31 21.39
N ILE A 326 -0.69 8.32 20.65
CA ILE A 326 -1.48 9.46 20.18
C ILE A 326 -2.11 9.11 18.82
N GLU A 327 -3.45 9.07 18.79
CA GLU A 327 -4.20 8.80 17.56
C GLU A 327 -3.81 9.77 16.44
N GLY A 328 -3.55 9.23 15.24
CA GLY A 328 -3.14 10.02 14.08
C GLY A 328 -1.69 10.54 14.15
N LYS A 329 -0.84 9.99 15.02
CA LYS A 329 0.62 10.22 15.02
C LYS A 329 1.35 8.90 14.78
N ARG A 330 2.46 8.95 14.04
CA ARG A 330 3.39 7.80 13.88
C ARG A 330 4.81 8.27 13.61
N TYR A 331 5.75 7.35 13.65
CA TYR A 331 7.15 7.57 13.33
C TYR A 331 7.54 6.69 12.16
N VAL A 332 8.30 7.22 11.21
CA VAL A 332 8.74 6.49 10.02
C VAL A 332 10.27 6.50 9.97
N TRP A 333 10.87 5.34 9.74
CA TRP A 333 12.32 5.21 9.58
C TRP A 333 12.80 6.08 8.41
N LEU A 334 13.84 6.88 8.65
CA LEU A 334 14.41 7.79 7.67
C LEU A 334 15.79 7.32 7.17
N SER A 335 16.65 6.91 8.09
CA SER A 335 18.03 6.47 7.81
C SER A 335 18.64 5.71 8.98
N SER A 336 19.73 5.00 8.72
CA SER A 336 20.64 4.47 9.74
C SER A 336 22.08 4.97 9.49
N THR A 337 22.90 5.00 10.53
CA THR A 337 24.33 5.32 10.48
C THR A 337 25.15 4.38 11.38
N GLY A 338 26.47 4.33 11.17
CA GLY A 338 27.39 3.49 11.95
C GLY A 338 27.82 2.25 11.17
N LEU A 339 27.82 1.07 11.80
CA LEU A 339 28.20 -0.22 11.17
C LEU A 339 27.33 -0.58 9.94
N SER A 340 26.16 0.03 9.80
CA SER A 340 25.28 -0.15 8.63
C SER A 340 24.41 1.08 8.39
N SER A 341 24.22 1.44 7.13
CA SER A 341 23.28 2.50 6.69
C SER A 341 21.90 1.98 6.28
N SER A 342 21.71 0.67 6.26
CA SER A 342 20.45 0.01 5.92
C SER A 342 19.41 0.09 7.06
N ARG A 343 18.14 -0.15 6.73
CA ARG A 343 17.10 -0.38 7.77
C ARG A 343 17.29 -1.73 8.46
N GLU A 344 17.78 -2.72 7.72
CA GLU A 344 17.92 -4.11 8.15
C GLU A 344 19.04 -4.83 7.42
N GLY A 345 19.55 -5.92 8.00
CA GLY A 345 20.55 -6.79 7.40
C GLY A 345 21.46 -7.45 8.42
N LEU A 346 22.52 -8.08 7.91
CA LEU A 346 23.61 -8.62 8.72
C LEU A 346 24.67 -7.55 8.99
N ILE A 347 25.23 -7.56 10.20
CA ILE A 347 26.41 -6.80 10.58
C ILE A 347 27.52 -7.75 11.02
N ALA A 348 28.77 -7.41 10.68
CA ALA A 348 29.95 -8.01 11.27
C ALA A 348 30.31 -7.24 12.54
N VAL A 349 30.68 -7.95 13.60
CA VAL A 349 31.15 -7.34 14.85
C VAL A 349 32.61 -6.90 14.66
N PRO A 350 32.95 -5.62 14.91
CA PRO A 350 34.32 -5.13 14.72
C PRO A 350 35.28 -5.61 15.83
N GLU A 351 36.58 -5.43 15.63
CA GLU A 351 37.65 -5.62 16.63
C GLU A 351 37.69 -4.46 17.66
N GLY A 352 36.51 -4.02 18.16
CA GLY A 352 36.37 -2.83 19.01
C GLY A 352 34.93 -2.44 19.28
N GLU A 353 34.67 -1.19 19.70
CA GLU A 353 33.29 -0.71 19.84
C GLU A 353 32.64 -0.41 18.47
N GLY A 354 31.34 -0.68 18.36
CA GLY A 354 30.54 -0.36 17.19
C GLY A 354 29.18 0.23 17.56
N GLU A 355 28.59 1.03 16.67
CA GLU A 355 27.25 1.57 16.85
C GLU A 355 26.41 1.40 15.58
N ILE A 356 25.10 1.21 15.75
CA ILE A 356 24.09 1.44 14.71
C ILE A 356 23.03 2.40 15.25
N SER A 357 22.95 3.59 14.66
CA SER A 357 22.04 4.66 15.08
C SER A 357 20.94 4.82 14.02
N ALA A 358 19.68 4.62 14.37
CA ALA A 358 18.56 4.93 13.49
C ALA A 358 18.03 6.37 13.70
N THR A 359 17.56 6.98 12.62
CA THR A 359 16.82 8.24 12.66
C THR A 359 15.40 7.98 12.17
N PHE A 360 14.43 8.42 12.95
CA PHE A 360 13.01 8.40 12.60
C PHE A 360 12.49 9.83 12.41
N ARG A 361 11.52 10.00 11.51
CA ARG A 361 10.78 11.26 11.37
C ARG A 361 9.34 11.09 11.86
N ARG A 362 8.80 12.15 12.46
CA ARG A 362 7.41 12.24 12.92
C ARG A 362 6.48 12.46 11.72
N GLN A 363 5.36 11.76 11.70
CA GLN A 363 4.26 11.99 10.77
C GLN A 363 2.93 12.11 11.49
N PHE A 364 2.04 12.92 10.92
CA PHE A 364 0.69 13.15 11.42
C PHE A 364 -0.35 12.88 10.34
N LEU A 365 -1.48 12.29 10.75
CA LEU A 365 -2.62 11.98 9.91
C LEU A 365 -3.49 13.23 9.71
N TRP A 366 -3.73 13.59 8.45
CA TRP A 366 -4.64 14.64 8.05
C TRP A 366 -5.78 14.07 7.22
N ILE A 367 -7.00 14.24 7.71
CA ILE A 367 -8.23 13.72 7.09
C ILE A 367 -8.99 14.87 6.44
N PHE A 368 -9.38 14.68 5.18
CA PHE A 368 -10.14 15.64 4.39
C PHE A 368 -11.53 15.10 4.15
N LYS A 369 -12.55 15.81 4.61
CA LYS A 369 -13.96 15.43 4.49
C LYS A 369 -14.78 16.43 3.68
N ALA A 370 -15.85 15.95 3.08
CA ALA A 370 -16.96 16.76 2.60
C ALA A 370 -18.29 16.12 3.03
N GLU A 371 -19.15 16.94 3.62
CA GLU A 371 -20.46 16.54 4.16
C GLU A 371 -21.58 17.26 3.38
N GLY A 372 -22.75 16.63 3.26
CA GLY A 372 -23.88 17.18 2.49
C GLY A 372 -23.86 16.84 0.98
N LEU A 373 -22.98 15.95 0.55
CA LEU A 373 -22.95 15.39 -0.82
C LEU A 373 -23.72 14.06 -0.87
N ASP A 374 -24.58 13.86 -1.88
CA ASP A 374 -25.19 12.55 -2.18
C ASP A 374 -24.37 11.81 -3.27
N ALA A 375 -24.66 10.52 -3.49
CA ALA A 375 -23.95 9.64 -4.44
C ALA A 375 -24.08 10.01 -5.93
N ASP A 376 -24.82 11.07 -6.26
CA ASP A 376 -25.02 11.56 -7.63
C ASP A 376 -24.04 12.69 -8.04
N VAL A 377 -23.02 13.00 -7.24
CA VAL A 377 -21.92 13.92 -7.59
C VAL A 377 -21.30 13.57 -8.96
N ALA A 378 -21.08 14.57 -9.81
CA ALA A 378 -20.54 14.38 -11.15
C ALA A 378 -19.02 14.10 -11.14
N TRP A 379 -18.66 12.81 -11.28
CA TRP A 379 -17.29 12.26 -11.33
C TRP A 379 -16.30 12.93 -12.29
N THR A 380 -16.77 13.76 -13.22
CA THR A 380 -16.00 14.43 -14.28
C THR A 380 -15.62 15.88 -13.96
N VAL A 381 -16.15 16.48 -12.89
CA VAL A 381 -15.73 17.82 -12.42
C VAL A 381 -14.42 17.71 -11.61
N ARG A 382 -13.71 18.82 -11.40
CA ARG A 382 -12.28 18.94 -11.01
C ARG A 382 -11.91 18.45 -9.59
N GLY A 383 -12.68 17.54 -9.02
CA GLY A 383 -12.61 17.12 -7.62
C GLY A 383 -13.44 18.02 -6.70
N VAL A 384 -13.50 17.63 -5.42
CA VAL A 384 -14.17 18.38 -4.35
C VAL A 384 -13.19 19.32 -3.65
N ALA A 385 -11.90 18.95 -3.63
CA ALA A 385 -10.82 19.79 -3.15
C ALA A 385 -9.53 19.53 -3.92
N ALA A 386 -8.63 20.52 -3.91
CA ALA A 386 -7.25 20.38 -4.37
C ALA A 386 -6.29 20.59 -3.20
N ILE A 387 -5.26 19.75 -3.13
CA ILE A 387 -4.14 19.88 -2.20
C ILE A 387 -2.85 20.08 -3.00
N ALA A 388 -2.02 21.04 -2.60
CA ALA A 388 -0.67 21.21 -3.13
C ALA A 388 0.32 21.44 -1.97
N PRO A 389 1.56 20.93 -2.02
CA PRO A 389 2.60 21.37 -1.09
C PRO A 389 2.86 22.88 -1.27
N GLU A 390 3.29 23.56 -0.21
CA GLU A 390 3.56 25.01 -0.28
C GLU A 390 4.72 25.32 -1.25
N GLU A 391 5.75 24.47 -1.23
CA GLU A 391 6.88 24.50 -2.15
C GLU A 391 6.89 23.23 -3.02
N GLY A 392 7.11 23.38 -4.33
CA GLY A 392 7.14 22.27 -5.30
C GLY A 392 6.20 22.47 -6.49
N ILE A 393 6.13 21.44 -7.35
CA ILE A 393 5.24 21.39 -8.51
C ILE A 393 4.28 20.19 -8.40
N GLY A 394 2.99 20.45 -8.61
CA GLY A 394 1.93 19.44 -8.55
C GLY A 394 0.80 19.83 -7.60
N TYR A 395 -0.39 19.34 -7.90
CA TYR A 395 -1.55 19.37 -7.00
C TYR A 395 -2.27 18.02 -7.14
N GLU A 396 -2.78 17.51 -6.03
CA GLU A 396 -3.62 16.32 -6.00
C GLU A 396 -5.09 16.73 -5.94
N VAL A 397 -5.91 16.08 -6.77
CA VAL A 397 -7.35 16.33 -6.90
C VAL A 397 -8.09 15.30 -6.07
N LEU A 398 -8.67 15.73 -4.96
CA LEU A 398 -9.46 14.86 -4.10
C LEU A 398 -10.83 14.64 -4.72
N ARG A 399 -11.20 13.38 -4.94
CA ARG A 399 -12.50 13.00 -5.50
C ARG A 399 -13.37 12.43 -4.38
N TYR A 400 -14.66 12.68 -4.46
CA TYR A 400 -15.62 11.98 -3.61
C TYR A 400 -15.59 10.49 -3.92
N SER A 401 -15.68 9.68 -2.88
CA SER A 401 -16.10 8.27 -2.93
C SER A 401 -17.30 8.14 -2.00
N ASP A 402 -18.00 7.01 -1.95
CA ASP A 402 -19.26 6.87 -1.16
C ASP A 402 -19.10 7.01 0.39
N SER A 403 -17.96 7.50 0.86
CA SER A 403 -17.71 7.97 2.22
C SER A 403 -17.46 9.48 2.24
N GLU A 404 -17.93 10.15 3.29
CA GLU A 404 -17.66 11.58 3.60
C GLU A 404 -16.15 11.93 3.62
N ILE A 405 -15.26 10.94 3.77
CA ILE A 405 -13.81 11.08 3.66
C ILE A 405 -13.41 11.12 2.18
N LEU A 406 -12.87 12.25 1.74
CA LEU A 406 -12.29 12.45 0.42
C LEU A 406 -10.90 11.80 0.33
N ALA A 407 -10.07 12.00 1.37
CA ALA A 407 -8.73 11.45 1.46
C ALA A 407 -8.20 11.51 2.90
N ALA A 408 -7.15 10.71 3.16
CA ALA A 408 -6.39 10.77 4.40
C ALA A 408 -4.90 10.60 4.08
N TYR A 409 -4.07 11.53 4.55
CA TYR A 409 -2.63 11.54 4.28
C TYR A 409 -1.82 11.54 5.57
N TRP A 410 -0.69 10.85 5.54
CA TRP A 410 0.33 10.95 6.58
C TRP A 410 1.42 11.91 6.10
N TRP A 411 1.47 13.09 6.73
CA TRP A 411 2.40 14.15 6.38
C TRP A 411 3.49 14.31 7.43
N ASP A 412 4.69 14.68 6.98
CA ASP A 412 5.83 14.91 7.87
C ASP A 412 5.58 16.12 8.78
N ASP A 413 6.02 16.04 10.03
CA ASP A 413 5.99 17.17 10.95
C ASP A 413 6.82 18.36 10.40
N GLY A 414 6.28 19.57 10.55
CA GLY A 414 6.81 20.81 9.98
C GLY A 414 6.50 21.03 8.49
N SER A 415 5.98 20.04 7.76
CA SER A 415 5.62 20.18 6.35
C SER A 415 4.43 21.14 6.14
N LYS A 416 4.29 21.68 4.93
CA LYS A 416 3.31 22.74 4.64
C LYS A 416 2.55 22.50 3.35
N TYR A 417 1.24 22.75 3.40
CA TYR A 417 0.30 22.47 2.32
C TYR A 417 -0.70 23.62 2.14
N ARG A 418 -1.13 23.83 0.91
CA ARG A 418 -2.28 24.64 0.53
C ARG A 418 -3.44 23.73 0.20
N VAL A 419 -4.60 24.01 0.77
CA VAL A 419 -5.83 23.25 0.55
C VAL A 419 -6.93 24.21 0.14
N ALA A 420 -7.66 23.87 -0.93
CA ALA A 420 -8.81 24.63 -1.40
C ALA A 420 -9.94 23.68 -1.78
N TYR A 421 -11.10 23.85 -1.16
CA TYR A 421 -12.34 23.19 -1.56
C TYR A 421 -13.06 23.98 -2.66
N GLU A 422 -13.80 23.27 -3.51
CA GLU A 422 -14.63 23.88 -4.54
C GLU A 422 -15.89 24.50 -3.93
N GLU A 423 -16.27 25.66 -4.45
CA GLU A 423 -17.47 26.41 -4.00
C GLU A 423 -18.76 25.76 -4.51
N ILE A 424 -18.73 25.21 -5.73
CA ILE A 424 -19.83 24.49 -6.36
C ILE A 424 -19.32 23.12 -6.82
N VAL A 425 -20.02 22.07 -6.42
CA VAL A 425 -19.84 20.70 -6.93
C VAL A 425 -21.09 20.32 -7.71
N GLU A 426 -20.93 19.94 -8.98
CA GLU A 426 -22.05 19.57 -9.86
C GLU A 426 -22.59 18.19 -9.53
N SER A 427 -23.88 17.96 -9.78
CA SER A 427 -24.49 16.63 -9.74
C SER A 427 -24.79 16.11 -11.16
N THR A 428 -24.96 14.80 -11.26
CA THR A 428 -25.42 14.10 -12.47
C THR A 428 -26.93 14.24 -12.71
N ILE A 429 -27.69 14.74 -11.73
CA ILE A 429 -29.08 15.15 -11.88
C ILE A 429 -29.12 16.60 -12.38
N GLU A 430 -29.70 16.81 -13.55
CA GLU A 430 -29.92 18.14 -14.13
C GLU A 430 -30.75 19.02 -13.17
N GLY A 431 -30.32 20.27 -12.97
CA GLY A 431 -30.96 21.17 -12.02
C GLY A 431 -30.72 20.83 -10.54
N LYS A 432 -29.73 20.01 -10.21
CA LYS A 432 -29.24 19.81 -8.83
C LYS A 432 -27.74 20.09 -8.75
N ARG A 433 -27.33 20.85 -7.73
CA ARG A 433 -25.92 21.13 -7.41
C ARG A 433 -25.68 21.16 -5.90
N TYR A 434 -24.41 21.16 -5.52
CA TYR A 434 -23.96 21.29 -4.14
C TYR A 434 -23.17 22.59 -3.99
N VAL A 435 -23.46 23.39 -2.96
CA VAL A 435 -22.79 24.67 -2.74
C VAL A 435 -22.19 24.75 -1.34
N CYS A 436 -20.87 24.93 -1.26
CA CYS A 436 -20.21 25.24 0.00
C CYS A 436 -20.15 26.77 0.15
N ARG A 437 -20.81 27.32 1.18
CA ARG A 437 -20.89 28.77 1.41
C ARG A 437 -19.59 29.38 1.94
N GLU A 438 -18.85 28.60 2.72
CA GLU A 438 -17.58 28.99 3.33
C GLU A 438 -16.51 27.93 3.01
N PRO A 439 -16.11 27.78 1.73
CA PRO A 439 -15.21 26.71 1.31
C PRO A 439 -13.83 26.85 1.96
N PRO A 440 -13.32 25.83 2.68
CA PRO A 440 -12.01 25.91 3.32
C PRO A 440 -10.90 26.20 2.29
N ARG A 441 -10.23 27.34 2.48
CA ARG A 441 -9.03 27.77 1.74
C ARG A 441 -7.94 28.11 2.74
N LEU A 442 -7.04 27.16 2.98
CA LEU A 442 -6.14 27.14 4.13
C LEU A 442 -4.69 26.88 3.73
N ASN A 443 -3.77 27.57 4.40
CA ASN A 443 -2.35 27.21 4.44
C ASN A 443 -2.12 26.44 5.75
N ILE A 444 -1.80 25.16 5.64
CA ILE A 444 -1.55 24.25 6.75
C ILE A 444 -0.04 24.20 7.00
N THR A 445 0.37 24.33 8.27
CA THR A 445 1.66 23.81 8.74
C THR A 445 1.36 22.62 9.63
N VAL A 446 1.91 21.45 9.31
CA VAL A 446 1.64 20.20 9.98
C VAL A 446 2.44 20.16 11.29
N THR A 447 1.76 20.26 12.43
CA THR A 447 2.38 20.17 13.77
C THR A 447 1.63 19.22 14.71
N GLY A 448 0.72 18.43 14.15
CA GLY A 448 -0.23 17.58 14.85
C GLY A 448 -1.20 16.91 13.86
N PRO A 449 -2.00 15.93 14.30
CA PRO A 449 -3.07 15.36 13.49
C PRO A 449 -4.16 16.41 13.23
N GLY A 450 -4.85 16.30 12.10
CA GLY A 450 -5.84 17.29 11.68
C GLY A 450 -7.02 16.69 10.94
N THR A 451 -8.15 17.39 10.97
CA THR A 451 -9.31 17.08 10.12
C THR A 451 -9.89 18.38 9.60
N ILE A 452 -10.12 18.45 8.29
CA ILE A 452 -10.84 19.55 7.63
C ILE A 452 -12.14 18.99 7.08
N VAL A 453 -13.23 19.69 7.34
CA VAL A 453 -14.58 19.35 6.88
C VAL A 453 -15.11 20.54 6.10
N ALA A 454 -15.61 20.29 4.89
CA ALA A 454 -16.42 21.25 4.14
C ALA A 454 -17.87 20.77 4.11
N SER A 455 -18.80 21.65 4.47
CA SER A 455 -20.24 21.35 4.45
C SER A 455 -20.88 21.98 3.20
N TYR A 456 -21.67 21.20 2.48
CA TYR A 456 -22.35 21.63 1.26
C TYR A 456 -23.88 21.67 1.46
N ASP A 457 -24.50 22.78 1.05
CA ASP A 457 -25.95 22.86 0.85
C ASP A 457 -26.32 22.12 -0.45
N VAL A 458 -27.36 21.30 -0.43
CA VAL A 458 -27.99 20.79 -1.66
C VAL A 458 -28.91 21.87 -2.21
N GLU A 459 -28.66 22.37 -3.42
CA GLU A 459 -29.54 23.30 -4.12
C GLU A 459 -30.20 22.64 -5.33
N PHE A 460 -31.47 22.97 -5.55
CA PHE A 460 -32.22 22.61 -6.74
C PHE A 460 -32.63 23.85 -7.54
N ALA A 461 -32.64 23.71 -8.86
CA ALA A 461 -33.10 24.71 -9.79
C ALA A 461 -34.64 24.74 -9.84
N VAL A 462 -35.18 25.94 -9.70
CA VAL A 462 -36.59 26.29 -9.87
C VAL A 462 -36.72 27.13 -11.13
N TYR A 463 -37.34 26.58 -12.16
CA TYR A 463 -37.56 27.26 -13.43
C TYR A 463 -38.93 27.95 -13.43
N VAL A 464 -38.94 29.28 -13.42
CA VAL A 464 -40.18 30.07 -13.47
C VAL A 464 -40.40 30.58 -14.89
N SER A 465 -41.60 30.37 -15.44
CA SER A 465 -41.99 30.88 -16.76
C SER A 465 -43.40 31.48 -16.76
N ALA A 466 -43.66 32.33 -17.76
CA ALA A 466 -44.98 32.90 -18.02
C ALA A 466 -45.42 32.51 -19.43
N GLU A 467 -46.58 31.87 -19.55
CA GLU A 467 -47.11 31.40 -20.82
C GLU A 467 -47.63 32.58 -21.66
N ASN A 468 -47.17 32.70 -22.90
CA ASN A 468 -47.47 33.77 -23.85
C ASN A 468 -46.93 35.15 -23.44
N ILE A 469 -45.82 35.54 -24.06
CA ILE A 469 -45.18 36.86 -23.90
C ILE A 469 -46.23 37.97 -24.13
N GLY A 470 -46.38 38.85 -23.14
CA GLY A 470 -47.30 39.99 -23.19
C GLY A 470 -48.64 39.82 -22.45
N LYS A 471 -49.01 38.61 -22.00
CA LYS A 471 -50.25 38.40 -21.22
C LYS A 471 -50.08 38.62 -19.70
N GLY A 472 -48.87 38.46 -19.17
CA GLY A 472 -48.54 38.64 -17.77
C GLY A 472 -47.06 38.34 -17.50
N THR A 473 -46.67 38.40 -16.24
CA THR A 473 -45.32 38.05 -15.74
C THR A 473 -45.43 37.39 -14.38
N THR A 474 -44.30 37.00 -13.80
CA THR A 474 -44.22 36.48 -12.43
C THR A 474 -43.37 37.39 -11.53
N ASN A 475 -43.49 37.20 -10.22
CA ASN A 475 -42.56 37.70 -9.21
C ASN A 475 -42.13 36.53 -8.29
N PRO A 476 -40.85 36.11 -8.27
CA PRO A 476 -39.74 36.66 -9.07
C PRO A 476 -39.97 36.46 -10.58
N PRO A 477 -39.31 37.26 -11.45
CA PRO A 477 -39.55 37.25 -12.89
C PRO A 477 -39.19 35.89 -13.54
N PRO A 478 -39.65 35.60 -14.77
CA PRO A 478 -39.28 34.38 -15.47
C PRO A 478 -37.76 34.20 -15.55
N GLY A 479 -37.27 33.02 -15.16
CA GLY A 479 -35.85 32.73 -14.96
C GLY A 479 -35.59 31.45 -14.17
N GLU A 480 -34.31 31.20 -13.89
CA GLU A 480 -33.81 30.07 -13.11
C GLU A 480 -33.37 30.53 -11.73
N TYR A 481 -33.86 29.85 -10.69
CA TYR A 481 -33.60 30.19 -9.29
C TYR A 481 -33.07 28.97 -8.54
N TRP A 482 -31.87 29.07 -7.98
CA TRP A 482 -31.31 28.01 -7.15
C TRP A 482 -31.75 28.18 -5.71
N VAL A 483 -32.29 27.11 -5.13
CA VAL A 483 -32.92 27.13 -3.80
C VAL A 483 -32.47 25.91 -3.00
N VAL A 484 -32.06 26.14 -1.75
CA VAL A 484 -31.62 25.09 -0.82
C VAL A 484 -32.76 24.11 -0.52
N ARG A 485 -32.46 22.82 -0.56
CA ARG A 485 -33.38 21.70 -0.29
C ARG A 485 -34.17 21.90 1.01
N GLY A 486 -35.48 21.62 0.97
CA GLY A 486 -36.41 21.83 2.08
C GLY A 486 -36.82 23.29 2.32
N SER A 487 -36.23 24.26 1.62
CA SER A 487 -36.66 25.66 1.70
C SER A 487 -37.97 25.90 0.95
N LYS A 488 -38.67 26.97 1.33
CA LYS A 488 -39.89 27.40 0.63
C LYS A 488 -39.58 28.43 -0.44
N PHE A 489 -40.09 28.21 -1.64
CA PHE A 489 -40.07 29.16 -2.74
C PHE A 489 -41.49 29.71 -2.96
N THR A 490 -41.63 31.03 -3.04
CA THR A 490 -42.90 31.72 -3.27
C THR A 490 -42.86 32.45 -4.60
N VAL A 491 -43.90 32.27 -5.42
CA VAL A 491 -44.04 32.93 -6.71
C VAL A 491 -45.47 33.50 -6.87
N GLU A 492 -45.55 34.73 -7.37
CA GLU A 492 -46.79 35.43 -7.68
C GLU A 492 -46.94 35.56 -9.20
N ALA A 493 -48.12 35.27 -9.74
CA ALA A 493 -48.49 35.53 -11.12
C ALA A 493 -49.16 36.90 -11.22
N ILE A 494 -48.64 37.76 -12.09
CA ILE A 494 -49.05 39.17 -12.26
C ILE A 494 -49.62 39.33 -13.68
N PRO A 495 -50.96 39.32 -13.86
CA PRO A 495 -51.58 39.48 -15.17
C PRO A 495 -51.42 40.91 -15.70
N ASN A 496 -51.23 41.04 -17.02
CA ASN A 496 -51.33 42.34 -17.67
C ASN A 496 -52.80 42.76 -17.86
N ALA A 497 -53.04 44.05 -18.09
CA ALA A 497 -54.38 44.58 -18.33
C ALA A 497 -55.10 43.83 -19.46
N GLY A 498 -56.32 43.35 -19.18
CA GLY A 498 -57.12 42.54 -20.12
C GLY A 498 -56.94 41.03 -19.97
N TYR A 499 -56.07 40.57 -19.06
CA TYR A 499 -55.84 39.16 -18.74
C TYR A 499 -56.11 38.86 -17.26
N VAL A 500 -56.31 37.58 -16.95
CA VAL A 500 -56.34 37.03 -15.59
C VAL A 500 -55.42 35.82 -15.50
N PHE A 501 -54.88 35.59 -14.31
CA PHE A 501 -54.17 34.34 -14.00
C PHE A 501 -55.19 33.19 -13.99
N TYR A 502 -54.83 32.07 -14.61
CA TYR A 502 -55.72 30.90 -14.74
C TYR A 502 -55.29 29.75 -13.85
N GLU A 503 -54.04 29.29 -13.99
CA GLU A 503 -53.39 28.29 -13.14
C GLU A 503 -51.87 28.26 -13.37
N TRP A 504 -51.15 27.72 -12.38
CA TRP A 504 -49.78 27.24 -12.54
C TRP A 504 -49.79 25.88 -13.23
N ARG A 505 -48.77 25.61 -14.03
CA ARG A 505 -48.54 24.34 -14.74
C ARG A 505 -47.10 23.82 -14.53
N ASP A 506 -46.79 22.74 -15.25
CA ASP A 506 -45.59 21.92 -15.20
C ASP A 506 -45.55 21.02 -13.96
N THR A 507 -44.60 21.20 -13.04
CA THR A 507 -44.42 20.26 -11.93
C THR A 507 -45.52 20.35 -10.87
N ALA A 508 -46.20 21.50 -10.76
CA ALA A 508 -47.36 21.67 -9.90
C ALA A 508 -48.52 22.32 -10.66
N THR A 509 -49.73 21.76 -10.51
CA THR A 509 -50.98 22.39 -10.98
C THR A 509 -51.70 23.01 -9.79
N SER A 510 -51.77 24.34 -9.73
CA SER A 510 -52.49 25.06 -8.67
C SER A 510 -53.13 26.36 -9.19
N ARG A 511 -54.21 26.80 -8.53
CA ARG A 511 -54.85 28.11 -8.74
C ARG A 511 -54.54 29.11 -7.62
N ASP A 512 -53.72 28.72 -6.65
CA ASP A 512 -53.27 29.61 -5.59
C ASP A 512 -52.33 30.67 -6.18
N ASN A 513 -52.56 31.93 -5.81
CA ASN A 513 -51.73 33.05 -6.24
C ASN A 513 -51.66 34.10 -5.11
N PRO A 514 -50.48 34.33 -4.50
CA PRO A 514 -49.20 33.67 -4.75
C PRO A 514 -49.20 32.17 -4.39
N LEU A 515 -48.40 31.39 -5.11
CA LEU A 515 -48.12 29.98 -4.81
C LEU A 515 -46.85 29.86 -3.97
N THR A 516 -46.86 29.01 -2.95
CA THR A 516 -45.66 28.64 -2.18
C THR A 516 -45.46 27.13 -2.24
N VAL A 517 -44.25 26.70 -2.59
CA VAL A 517 -43.85 25.29 -2.71
C VAL A 517 -42.58 25.01 -1.92
N GLU A 518 -42.41 23.77 -1.46
CA GLU A 518 -41.19 23.31 -0.79
C GLU A 518 -40.26 22.65 -1.79
N VAL A 519 -39.00 23.09 -1.85
CA VAL A 519 -38.05 22.68 -2.87
C VAL A 519 -37.32 21.40 -2.45
N ASN A 520 -37.74 20.24 -2.96
CA ASN A 520 -37.14 18.93 -2.64
C ASN A 520 -36.58 18.17 -3.86
N ALA A 521 -36.72 18.73 -5.06
CA ALA A 521 -36.19 18.25 -6.33
C ALA A 521 -36.13 19.44 -7.31
N PRO A 522 -35.47 19.33 -8.49
CA PRO A 522 -35.59 20.32 -9.55
C PRO A 522 -37.04 20.38 -10.05
N PHE A 523 -37.59 21.57 -10.31
CA PHE A 523 -38.95 21.70 -10.82
C PHE A 523 -39.19 22.96 -11.66
N SER A 524 -40.26 22.93 -12.43
CA SER A 524 -40.72 24.05 -13.26
C SER A 524 -42.11 24.52 -12.83
N LEU A 525 -42.34 25.82 -12.89
CA LEU A 525 -43.65 26.47 -12.70
C LEU A 525 -43.91 27.42 -13.87
N GLN A 526 -45.01 27.18 -14.58
CA GLN A 526 -45.47 28.06 -15.66
C GLN A 526 -46.79 28.73 -15.28
N ALA A 527 -46.82 30.07 -15.26
CA ALA A 527 -48.07 30.82 -15.10
C ALA A 527 -48.84 30.89 -16.43
N THR A 528 -50.02 30.26 -16.50
CA THR A 528 -50.95 30.45 -17.63
C THR A 528 -51.82 31.69 -17.39
N PHE A 529 -51.85 32.60 -18.38
CA PHE A 529 -52.73 33.76 -18.40
C PHE A 529 -53.75 33.66 -19.55
N ILE A 530 -55.04 33.89 -19.22
CA ILE A 530 -56.14 33.91 -20.19
C ILE A 530 -56.73 35.32 -20.29
N GLU A 531 -57.37 35.64 -21.40
CA GLU A 531 -58.11 36.91 -21.53
C GLU A 531 -59.26 36.97 -20.53
N THR A 532 -59.50 38.16 -19.96
CA THR A 532 -60.71 38.44 -19.17
C THR A 532 -61.95 38.09 -19.97
N PHE A 533 -62.86 37.28 -19.41
CA PHE A 533 -64.15 36.99 -20.02
C PHE A 533 -64.93 38.29 -20.30
N ASP A 534 -65.52 38.37 -21.50
CA ASP A 534 -66.45 39.43 -21.86
C ASP A 534 -67.53 38.90 -22.80
N PHE A 535 -68.71 39.50 -22.73
CA PHE A 535 -69.89 39.14 -23.49
C PHE A 535 -70.70 40.39 -23.85
N ASN A 536 -71.65 40.23 -24.77
CA ASN A 536 -72.65 41.23 -25.10
C ASN A 536 -74.07 40.65 -24.93
N VAL A 537 -75.06 41.52 -24.71
CA VAL A 537 -76.48 41.14 -24.68
C VAL A 537 -77.28 42.04 -25.61
N SER A 538 -78.20 41.45 -26.36
CA SER A 538 -79.14 42.16 -27.24
C SER A 538 -80.53 41.54 -27.16
N ALA A 539 -81.56 42.29 -27.57
CA ALA A 539 -82.93 41.82 -27.58
C ALA A 539 -83.67 42.30 -28.83
N ALA A 540 -84.51 41.44 -29.41
CA ALA A 540 -85.24 41.70 -30.64
C ALA A 540 -86.72 41.25 -30.53
N PRO A 541 -87.68 42.05 -31.06
CA PRO A 541 -87.50 43.40 -31.59
C PRO A 541 -87.17 44.40 -30.46
N SER A 542 -86.50 45.51 -30.77
CA SER A 542 -86.18 46.55 -29.77
C SER A 542 -87.41 47.36 -29.32
N THR A 543 -88.49 47.32 -30.10
CA THR A 543 -89.77 47.94 -29.78
C THR A 543 -90.91 46.96 -30.04
N ALA A 544 -91.93 46.94 -29.18
CA ALA A 544 -93.12 46.14 -29.36
C ALA A 544 -94.37 46.82 -28.79
N LYS A 545 -95.54 46.32 -29.20
CA LYS A 545 -96.85 46.68 -28.65
C LYS A 545 -97.51 45.44 -28.05
N THR A 546 -98.18 45.61 -26.92
CA THR A 546 -99.08 44.61 -26.34
C THR A 546 -100.34 45.28 -25.81
N THR A 547 -101.40 44.52 -25.66
CA THR A 547 -102.67 44.98 -25.08
C THR A 547 -102.75 44.55 -23.61
N LYS A 548 -103.44 45.32 -22.76
CA LYS A 548 -103.70 44.87 -21.37
C LYS A 548 -104.35 43.48 -21.34
N GLY A 549 -103.85 42.61 -20.46
CA GLY A 549 -104.27 41.22 -20.35
C GLY A 549 -103.58 40.24 -21.31
N MET A 550 -102.68 40.71 -22.18
CA MET A 550 -101.93 39.87 -23.13
C MET A 550 -100.43 39.78 -22.80
N SER A 551 -99.77 38.78 -23.39
CA SER A 551 -98.32 38.58 -23.33
C SER A 551 -97.65 38.88 -24.67
N TYR A 552 -96.41 39.35 -24.63
CA TYR A 552 -95.53 39.51 -25.79
C TYR A 552 -94.18 38.83 -25.52
N THR A 553 -93.54 38.27 -26.55
CA THR A 553 -92.25 37.58 -26.43
C THR A 553 -91.14 38.30 -27.19
N PHE A 554 -89.98 38.41 -26.56
CA PHE A 554 -88.76 38.94 -27.14
C PHE A 554 -87.70 37.83 -27.22
N SER A 555 -86.89 37.84 -28.27
CA SER A 555 -85.69 37.00 -28.35
C SER A 555 -84.52 37.77 -27.75
N VAL A 556 -83.87 37.20 -26.74
CA VAL A 556 -82.69 37.76 -26.07
C VAL A 556 -81.48 36.92 -26.46
N ASN A 557 -80.45 37.56 -26.98
CA ASN A 557 -79.23 36.91 -27.46
C ASN A 557 -78.03 37.37 -26.62
N VAL A 558 -77.29 36.41 -26.07
CA VAL A 558 -76.08 36.63 -25.30
C VAL A 558 -74.91 36.01 -26.05
N GLU A 559 -73.95 36.82 -26.46
CA GLU A 559 -72.80 36.40 -27.28
C GLU A 559 -71.48 36.61 -26.53
N ARG A 560 -70.58 35.61 -26.59
CA ARG A 560 -69.21 35.72 -26.07
C ARG A 560 -68.40 36.67 -26.96
N VAL A 561 -67.75 37.66 -26.35
CA VAL A 561 -66.84 38.60 -27.03
C VAL A 561 -65.40 38.09 -26.96
N LYS A 562 -64.91 37.77 -25.76
CA LYS A 562 -63.52 37.30 -25.54
C LYS A 562 -63.38 36.49 -24.25
N GLY A 563 -62.20 35.91 -24.02
CA GLY A 563 -61.93 35.03 -22.87
C GLY A 563 -62.65 33.68 -22.92
N ILE A 564 -62.46 32.88 -21.87
CA ILE A 564 -63.20 31.63 -21.65
C ILE A 564 -64.62 31.99 -21.17
N SER A 565 -65.66 31.36 -21.72
CA SER A 565 -67.04 31.68 -21.32
C SER A 565 -67.31 31.30 -19.86
N GLU A 566 -67.73 32.28 -19.07
CA GLU A 566 -68.36 32.05 -17.76
C GLU A 566 -69.89 32.05 -17.89
N ARG A 567 -70.60 31.62 -16.84
CA ARG A 567 -72.07 31.57 -16.82
C ARG A 567 -72.66 32.98 -16.65
N VAL A 568 -73.52 33.39 -17.59
CA VAL A 568 -74.24 34.66 -17.57
C VAL A 568 -75.69 34.43 -17.14
N SER A 569 -76.12 35.16 -16.11
CA SER A 569 -77.48 35.20 -15.59
C SER A 569 -78.29 36.37 -16.15
N LEU A 570 -79.57 36.16 -16.45
CA LEU A 570 -80.50 37.16 -17.00
C LEU A 570 -81.52 37.61 -15.96
N SER A 571 -81.83 38.91 -15.96
CA SER A 571 -82.86 39.54 -15.13
C SER A 571 -83.48 40.73 -15.84
N THR A 572 -84.62 41.23 -15.36
CA THR A 572 -85.26 42.46 -15.87
C THR A 572 -85.50 43.48 -14.78
N SER A 573 -85.36 44.76 -15.13
CA SER A 573 -85.74 45.90 -14.29
C SER A 573 -86.51 46.96 -15.10
N GLY A 574 -87.21 47.87 -14.42
CA GLY A 574 -88.05 48.89 -15.07
C GLY A 574 -89.46 48.44 -15.47
N LEU A 575 -89.93 47.28 -15.00
CA LEU A 575 -91.32 46.82 -15.23
C LEU A 575 -92.33 47.73 -14.49
N PRO A 576 -93.43 48.17 -15.14
CA PRO A 576 -94.49 48.90 -14.45
C PRO A 576 -95.38 47.98 -13.60
N GLN A 577 -96.19 48.58 -12.73
CA GLN A 577 -97.13 47.85 -11.89
C GLN A 577 -98.09 46.99 -12.74
N GLY A 578 -98.29 45.73 -12.33
CA GLY A 578 -99.16 44.79 -13.04
C GLY A 578 -98.50 44.09 -14.24
N VAL A 579 -97.20 44.28 -14.48
CA VAL A 579 -96.46 43.57 -15.54
C VAL A 579 -95.46 42.59 -14.93
N THR A 580 -95.40 41.37 -15.47
CA THR A 580 -94.42 40.34 -15.10
C THR A 580 -93.53 39.96 -16.28
N ALA A 581 -92.33 39.45 -15.98
CA ALA A 581 -91.35 39.01 -16.96
C ALA A 581 -90.81 37.62 -16.58
N SER A 582 -90.61 36.75 -17.56
CA SER A 582 -89.99 35.43 -17.37
C SER A 582 -89.09 35.05 -18.56
N PHE A 583 -87.92 34.49 -18.27
CA PHE A 583 -87.02 33.92 -19.26
C PHE A 583 -87.20 32.39 -19.29
N ASN A 584 -87.17 31.77 -20.46
CA ASN A 584 -87.09 30.31 -20.56
C ASN A 584 -85.68 29.77 -20.22
N VAL A 585 -84.63 30.60 -20.38
CA VAL A 585 -83.25 30.32 -19.98
C VAL A 585 -82.77 31.48 -19.11
N VAL A 586 -82.81 31.30 -17.78
CA VAL A 586 -82.47 32.35 -16.82
C VAL A 586 -80.96 32.50 -16.61
N SER A 587 -80.16 31.45 -16.88
CA SER A 587 -78.70 31.50 -16.69
C SER A 587 -77.99 30.39 -17.47
N GLU A 588 -77.04 30.73 -18.35
CA GLU A 588 -76.29 29.77 -19.17
C GLU A 588 -74.92 30.32 -19.61
N ILE A 589 -74.05 29.48 -20.15
CA ILE A 589 -72.73 29.84 -20.70
C ILE A 589 -72.88 30.35 -22.15
N PRO A 590 -72.42 31.58 -22.49
CA PRO A 590 -72.54 32.12 -23.85
C PRO A 590 -71.71 31.36 -24.91
N PRO A 591 -72.19 31.29 -26.17
CA PRO A 591 -73.39 31.95 -26.68
C PRO A 591 -74.69 31.20 -26.41
N PHE A 592 -75.77 31.91 -26.06
CA PHE A 592 -77.11 31.33 -25.91
C PHE A 592 -78.24 32.32 -26.24
N LEU A 593 -79.42 31.76 -26.55
CA LEU A 593 -80.67 32.49 -26.74
C LEU A 593 -81.63 32.21 -25.57
N SER A 594 -82.39 33.22 -25.16
CA SER A 594 -83.55 33.08 -24.28
C SER A 594 -84.76 33.81 -24.86
N VAL A 595 -85.94 33.21 -24.74
CA VAL A 595 -87.23 33.87 -24.94
C VAL A 595 -87.59 34.57 -23.63
N LEU A 596 -87.73 35.89 -23.68
CA LEU A 596 -88.29 36.72 -22.62
C LEU A 596 -89.78 36.91 -22.88
N THR A 597 -90.63 36.35 -22.03
CA THR A 597 -92.08 36.58 -22.05
C THR A 597 -92.41 37.71 -21.08
N ILE A 598 -93.04 38.77 -21.57
CA ILE A 598 -93.61 39.84 -20.74
C ILE A 598 -95.13 39.74 -20.79
N THR A 599 -95.78 39.73 -19.63
CA THR A 599 -97.24 39.62 -19.50
C THR A 599 -97.79 40.87 -18.82
N ALA A 600 -98.68 41.58 -19.50
CA ALA A 600 -99.39 42.72 -18.93
C ALA A 600 -100.72 42.25 -18.34
N SER A 601 -100.98 42.54 -17.06
CA SER A 601 -102.29 42.29 -16.46
C SER A 601 -103.36 43.22 -17.05
N LYS A 602 -104.63 43.00 -16.69
CA LYS A 602 -105.73 43.90 -17.08
C LYS A 602 -105.65 45.28 -16.41
N ASP A 603 -104.93 45.37 -15.30
CA ASP A 603 -104.75 46.59 -14.49
C ASP A 603 -103.41 47.30 -14.78
N ALA A 604 -102.57 46.72 -15.64
CA ALA A 604 -101.32 47.35 -16.08
C ALA A 604 -101.64 48.71 -16.75
N PRO A 605 -101.03 49.83 -16.34
CA PRO A 605 -101.34 51.13 -16.94
C PRO A 605 -100.93 51.17 -18.43
N ALA A 606 -101.72 51.86 -19.25
CA ALA A 606 -101.36 52.07 -20.65
C ALA A 606 -100.23 53.11 -20.75
N GLY A 607 -99.29 52.90 -21.67
CA GLY A 607 -98.10 53.74 -21.81
C GLY A 607 -96.92 53.00 -22.43
N THR A 608 -95.84 53.73 -22.70
CA THR A 608 -94.59 53.18 -23.25
C THR A 608 -93.55 53.04 -22.14
N TYR A 609 -93.03 51.84 -21.96
CA TYR A 609 -92.11 51.47 -20.88
C TYR A 609 -90.78 51.00 -21.43
N MET A 610 -89.69 51.60 -20.93
CA MET A 610 -88.33 51.13 -21.16
C MET A 610 -87.98 50.05 -20.14
N ILE A 611 -87.86 48.81 -20.60
CA ILE A 611 -87.52 47.66 -19.77
C ILE A 611 -86.05 47.31 -20.03
N ALA A 612 -85.28 47.23 -18.96
CA ALA A 612 -83.88 46.82 -19.00
C ALA A 612 -83.77 45.30 -18.85
N ILE A 613 -82.94 44.70 -19.68
CA ILE A 613 -82.56 43.28 -19.63
C ILE A 613 -81.11 43.25 -19.17
N GLU A 614 -80.89 42.91 -17.91
CA GLU A 614 -79.59 42.88 -17.26
C GLU A 614 -79.00 41.46 -17.33
N ALA A 615 -77.88 41.32 -18.01
CA ALA A 615 -77.10 40.11 -18.13
C ALA A 615 -75.82 40.22 -17.29
N LYS A 616 -75.58 39.27 -16.36
CA LYS A 616 -74.54 39.36 -15.33
C LYS A 616 -73.70 38.08 -15.20
N SER A 617 -72.37 38.22 -15.21
CA SER A 617 -71.40 37.19 -14.81
C SER A 617 -70.38 37.78 -13.84
N GLY A 618 -70.33 37.27 -12.61
CA GLY A 618 -69.53 37.87 -11.54
C GLY A 618 -69.85 39.35 -11.36
N ASN A 619 -68.83 40.21 -11.48
CA ASN A 619 -68.96 41.67 -11.43
C ASN A 619 -69.28 42.32 -12.80
N LEU A 620 -69.23 41.57 -13.91
CA LEU A 620 -69.50 42.09 -15.25
C LEU A 620 -71.00 42.12 -15.51
N THR A 621 -71.55 43.32 -15.73
CA THR A 621 -72.95 43.53 -16.13
C THR A 621 -73.02 44.15 -17.52
N ARG A 622 -73.89 43.61 -18.38
CA ARG A 622 -74.28 44.18 -19.68
C ARG A 622 -75.79 44.37 -19.69
N THR A 623 -76.28 45.42 -20.33
CA THR A 623 -77.71 45.76 -20.34
C THR A 623 -78.20 46.02 -21.76
N ALA A 624 -79.23 45.26 -22.17
CA ALA A 624 -80.03 45.57 -23.36
C ALA A 624 -81.32 46.29 -22.93
N TYR A 625 -81.90 47.09 -23.82
CA TYR A 625 -83.15 47.79 -23.57
C TYR A 625 -84.18 47.43 -24.64
N ILE A 626 -85.43 47.26 -24.20
CA ILE A 626 -86.61 47.12 -25.06
C ILE A 626 -87.65 48.16 -24.66
N SER A 627 -88.38 48.69 -25.64
CA SER A 627 -89.50 49.61 -25.43
C SER A 627 -90.82 48.90 -25.68
N LEU A 628 -91.57 48.61 -24.62
CA LEU A 628 -92.89 47.98 -24.71
C LEU A 628 -93.98 49.04 -24.52
N THR A 629 -94.84 49.21 -25.52
CA THR A 629 -96.06 50.02 -25.39
C THR A 629 -97.22 49.12 -25.01
N ILE A 630 -97.87 49.42 -23.89
CA ILE A 630 -99.11 48.79 -23.42
C ILE A 630 -100.29 49.65 -23.86
N GLU A 631 -101.18 49.08 -24.66
CA GLU A 631 -102.36 49.75 -25.20
C GLU A 631 -103.63 49.23 -24.50
N GLU A 632 -104.65 50.08 -24.40
CA GLU A 632 -106.00 49.66 -23.96
C GLU A 632 -106.55 48.59 -24.92
N PRO A 633 -107.36 47.63 -24.44
CA PRO A 633 -108.10 46.75 -25.33
C PRO A 633 -109.06 47.57 -26.19
N GLU A 634 -109.04 47.35 -27.51
CA GLU A 634 -109.97 47.98 -28.43
C GLU A 634 -111.41 47.69 -27.98
N GLN A 635 -112.15 48.74 -27.65
CA GLN A 635 -113.53 48.65 -27.19
C GLN A 635 -114.44 48.25 -28.37
N PRO A 636 -115.11 47.08 -28.34
CA PRO A 636 -116.13 46.77 -29.33
C PRO A 636 -117.33 47.70 -29.11
N TRP A 637 -117.68 48.43 -30.17
CA TRP A 637 -118.68 49.51 -30.16
C TRP A 637 -120.10 48.99 -29.84
N PHE A 638 -120.54 49.16 -28.59
CA PHE A 638 -121.95 49.04 -28.21
C PHE A 638 -122.64 50.40 -28.26
N ASN A 639 -123.60 50.53 -29.17
CA ASN A 639 -124.43 51.72 -29.33
C ASN A 639 -125.86 51.39 -28.86
N LEU A 640 -126.30 51.93 -27.71
CA LEU A 640 -127.70 51.87 -27.27
C LEU A 640 -128.15 53.21 -26.64
N ILE A 641 -129.45 53.49 -26.70
CA ILE A 641 -130.01 54.86 -26.86
C ILE A 641 -130.97 55.26 -25.72
N LEU A 642 -130.97 56.56 -25.35
CA LEU A 642 -131.97 57.32 -24.53
C LEU A 642 -132.07 56.99 -23.00
N SER A 643 -132.60 57.86 -22.10
CA SER A 643 -133.26 59.18 -22.23
C SER A 643 -133.24 60.08 -20.96
N ALA A 644 -133.22 61.40 -21.16
CA ALA A 644 -133.94 62.49 -20.45
C ALA A 644 -133.97 62.65 -18.90
N ALA A 645 -133.57 63.83 -18.39
CA ALA A 645 -134.47 64.85 -17.76
C ALA A 645 -133.77 65.85 -16.78
N ILE A 646 -134.12 67.15 -16.90
CA ILE A 646 -134.42 68.13 -15.81
C ILE A 646 -133.29 68.66 -14.85
N ILE A 647 -133.21 69.94 -14.39
CA ILE A 647 -133.67 71.27 -14.88
C ILE A 647 -133.11 72.47 -14.02
N LEU A 648 -132.91 73.70 -14.59
CA LEU A 648 -132.89 75.07 -13.94
C LEU A 648 -131.68 75.54 -13.02
N VAL A 649 -131.36 76.85 -12.77
CA VAL A 649 -131.89 78.19 -13.17
C VAL A 649 -130.89 79.39 -13.01
N ALA A 650 -130.93 80.39 -13.93
CA ALA A 650 -130.95 81.88 -13.77
C ALA A 650 -129.82 82.75 -13.08
N VAL A 651 -129.64 84.09 -13.26
CA VAL A 651 -130.15 85.16 -14.18
C VAL A 651 -129.33 86.51 -14.09
N ALA A 652 -129.18 87.22 -15.24
CA ALA A 652 -129.02 88.68 -15.54
C ALA A 652 -128.05 89.68 -14.83
N VAL A 653 -127.62 90.70 -15.61
CA VAL A 653 -127.72 92.19 -15.42
C VAL A 653 -127.19 92.90 -16.71
N ILE A 654 -128.03 93.42 -17.64
CA ILE A 654 -128.50 94.83 -17.86
C ILE A 654 -127.56 95.78 -18.67
N ALA A 655 -128.05 96.18 -19.88
CA ALA A 655 -128.19 97.53 -20.54
C ALA A 655 -127.09 98.64 -20.42
N VAL A 656 -126.95 99.65 -21.30
CA VAL A 656 -127.95 100.56 -21.92
C VAL A 656 -127.49 101.22 -23.24
N PHE A 657 -128.48 101.75 -24.00
CA PHE A 657 -128.47 102.74 -25.11
C PHE A 657 -128.29 102.16 -26.54
N PHE A 658 -128.84 102.71 -27.65
CA PHE A 658 -129.83 103.78 -27.94
C PHE A 658 -130.41 103.56 -29.39
N LYS A 659 -131.48 104.16 -29.96
CA LYS A 659 -132.45 105.22 -29.56
C LYS A 659 -133.85 105.04 -30.27
N ARG A 660 -134.55 106.14 -30.59
CA ARG A 660 -135.87 106.29 -31.27
C ARG A 660 -135.74 106.24 -32.81
N ARG A 661 -136.70 105.81 -33.67
CA ARG A 661 -138.17 105.99 -33.81
C ARG A 661 -138.62 107.27 -34.57
N ARG A 662 -139.34 107.08 -35.69
CA ARG A 662 -140.04 108.02 -36.61
C ARG A 662 -139.16 108.86 -37.54
N ARG A 663 -139.44 108.98 -38.84
CA ARG A 663 -140.70 108.71 -39.57
C ARG A 663 -140.88 107.27 -40.04
#